data_AF-A0A4R6G953-F1
#
_entry.id   AF-A0A4R6G953-F1
#
_cell.length_a   1.000
_cell.length_b   1.000
_cell.length_c   1.000
_cell.angle_alpha   90.00
_cell.angle_beta   90.00
_cell.angle_gamma   90.00
#
_symmetry.space_group_name_H-M   'P 1'
#
loop_
_entity.id
_entity.type
_entity.pdbx_description
1 polymer ?
#
loop_
_entity_poly.entity_id
_entity_poly.type
_entity_poly.pdbx_seq_one_letter_code
_entity_poly.pdbx_strand_id
1 'polypeptide(L)'
;MKSLYKLGLWVAVLSMATSCTDYEPLDFHVEKPESVALQEELNSYQTLKTYLEEDASAFKLGAAVSIPEYNSKEVMYRLINSNFQEVTPGYGMKHGAVVRADGTLNLAGVNTFLTMTEAAGISVFGHTLTWHANQNAGYLNGLIAPIAVTTPAFPNEIDSQNLQDGSFTGWIYEPMQVSLAQGEGMGEMAGAIRLEAGTSVYSPEDLQFTSPAISVVQDNEYEVVFYVKSDIPGEGSVAFEGLENNTPLLDYDSDGTVDSTFTTGRSWKEIRFRINDFQADSINVHLNFGYAPNVNYLVDIGNFYIYNTEGDPIVNNIVANGDFETGTGWGGWGNNSTRGITEDGMGFGNEGKAFFVTNPSLTGGFWEVQTVYGFQEPLEMGETYELSFWVKGTTDGIIRPELQSPNYSSDGFGQVYVSPEWQRIELSTTATAEDRERLILSYGEFAGTVYIDNVVLKNTSSSSGGETTIVNKTDEEKEMIIESALENWISGIMTATGYVQAWDVVNEPMDDGNPYELKSGANDTDITSDEFYWQDYLGKDYAVKAFNLARQFAQPDDLLFINDYNLEYNLDKTRGLIKYVEYIESQGARVDGIGTQMHISLDSDKDKIVEMFQLLAETGKLVKVSELDIRTDVSEPTDEILQQQADMYSFVVEAYEANVPVAQRYGITVWGVSDSLEDANWLPGEFQGLWDVNLNRKPAYKSFAEALKSL
;
A
#
# COMPACT_ATOMS: atom_id res chain seq x y z
N MET A 1 73.55 16.22 -46.14
CA MET A 1 72.61 15.21 -45.60
C MET A 1 71.15 15.62 -45.83
N LYS A 2 70.70 15.71 -47.10
CA LYS A 2 69.29 15.99 -47.46
C LYS A 2 68.81 15.22 -48.71
N SER A 3 69.58 14.23 -49.21
CA SER A 3 69.19 13.41 -50.37
C SER A 3 69.06 11.91 -50.08
N LEU A 4 69.38 11.43 -48.86
CA LEU A 4 69.34 10.00 -48.53
C LEU A 4 67.93 9.47 -48.20
N TYR A 5 67.03 10.32 -47.69
CA TYR A 5 65.66 9.90 -47.32
C TYR A 5 64.75 9.64 -48.53
N LYS A 6 65.02 10.28 -49.68
CA LYS A 6 64.25 10.03 -50.90
C LYS A 6 64.66 8.72 -51.59
N LEU A 7 65.90 8.27 -51.43
CA LEU A 7 66.35 7.00 -52.01
C LEU A 7 65.79 5.79 -51.22
N GLY A 8 65.66 5.91 -49.89
CA GLY A 8 65.06 4.87 -49.05
C GLY A 8 63.58 4.60 -49.37
N LEU A 9 62.81 5.65 -49.69
CA LEU A 9 61.40 5.51 -50.06
C LEU A 9 61.21 4.80 -51.41
N TRP A 10 62.11 5.05 -52.37
CA TRP A 10 62.04 4.39 -53.69
C TRP A 10 62.50 2.93 -53.64
N VAL A 11 63.45 2.57 -52.77
CA VAL A 11 63.87 1.16 -52.61
C VAL A 11 62.81 0.33 -51.90
N ALA A 12 62.05 0.91 -50.94
CA ALA A 12 60.92 0.22 -50.30
C ALA A 12 59.71 0.04 -51.23
N VAL A 13 59.50 0.95 -52.20
CA VAL A 13 58.44 0.83 -53.21
C VAL A 13 58.83 -0.15 -54.32
N LEU A 14 60.13 -0.25 -54.68
CA LEU A 14 60.57 -1.21 -55.70
C LEU A 14 60.63 -2.67 -55.20
N SER A 15 60.76 -2.91 -53.89
CA SER A 15 60.72 -4.28 -53.33
C SER A 15 59.30 -4.87 -53.22
N MET A 16 58.24 -4.07 -53.45
CA MET A 16 56.85 -4.56 -53.50
C MET A 16 56.34 -4.81 -54.92
N ALA A 17 57.17 -4.61 -55.95
CA ALA A 17 56.76 -4.71 -57.36
C ALA A 17 57.37 -5.93 -58.09
N THR A 18 57.84 -6.95 -57.35
CA THR A 18 58.26 -8.23 -57.94
C THR A 18 57.84 -9.41 -57.05
N SER A 19 56.53 -9.59 -56.88
CA SER A 19 55.95 -10.92 -56.83
C SER A 19 54.86 -11.01 -57.90
N CYS A 20 55.28 -11.00 -59.16
CA CYS A 20 54.46 -11.61 -60.22
C CYS A 20 54.54 -13.13 -60.01
N THR A 21 53.87 -13.63 -58.97
CA THR A 21 53.24 -14.94 -59.10
C THR A 21 52.13 -14.74 -60.11
N ASP A 22 52.20 -15.44 -61.24
CA ASP A 22 51.08 -15.52 -62.18
C ASP A 22 49.82 -15.80 -61.37
N TYR A 23 48.85 -14.88 -61.42
CA TYR A 23 47.53 -15.13 -60.87
C TYR A 23 46.91 -16.20 -61.76
N GLU A 24 47.13 -17.47 -61.40
CA GLU A 24 46.29 -18.55 -61.85
C GLU A 24 44.96 -18.38 -61.11
N PRO A 25 43.87 -17.91 -61.76
CA PRO A 25 42.56 -17.99 -61.12
C PRO A 25 42.34 -19.44 -60.71
N LEU A 26 41.89 -19.65 -59.47
CA LEU A 26 41.50 -20.98 -59.01
C LEU A 26 40.49 -21.53 -60.04
N ASP A 27 40.78 -22.71 -60.60
CA ASP A 27 39.98 -23.40 -61.63
C ASP A 27 38.60 -23.88 -61.11
N PHE A 28 38.17 -23.40 -59.94
CA PHE A 28 36.86 -23.64 -59.37
C PHE A 28 36.17 -22.32 -59.04
N HIS A 29 35.04 -22.08 -59.69
CA HIS A 29 34.11 -21.01 -59.36
C HIS A 29 33.25 -21.49 -58.18
N VAL A 30 33.37 -20.84 -57.02
CA VAL A 30 32.46 -21.11 -55.89
C VAL A 30 31.34 -20.08 -55.98
N GLU A 31 30.13 -20.55 -56.24
CA GLU A 31 28.95 -19.68 -56.18
C GLU A 31 28.81 -19.13 -54.76
N LYS A 32 28.40 -17.86 -54.68
CA LYS A 32 28.12 -17.21 -53.40
C LYS A 32 27.04 -18.00 -52.67
N PRO A 33 27.22 -18.34 -51.37
CA PRO A 33 26.18 -19.02 -50.63
C PRO A 33 24.87 -18.23 -50.66
N GLU A 34 23.75 -18.91 -50.89
CA GLU A 34 22.42 -18.31 -51.01
C GLU A 34 22.07 -17.45 -49.79
N SER A 35 22.42 -17.92 -48.58
CA SER A 35 22.24 -17.18 -47.34
C SER A 35 22.97 -15.83 -47.29
N VAL A 36 24.18 -15.75 -47.87
CA VAL A 36 24.95 -14.49 -47.94
C VAL A 36 24.34 -13.55 -48.99
N ALA A 37 23.90 -14.09 -50.12
CA ALA A 37 23.22 -13.29 -51.15
C ALA A 37 21.89 -12.71 -50.63
N LEU A 38 21.09 -13.51 -49.92
CA LEU A 38 19.84 -13.08 -49.30
C LEU A 38 20.08 -12.00 -48.23
N GLN A 39 21.07 -12.19 -47.36
CA GLN A 39 21.38 -11.19 -46.34
C GLN A 39 21.88 -9.87 -46.96
N GLU A 40 22.66 -9.91 -48.05
CA GLU A 40 23.05 -8.69 -48.77
C GLU A 40 21.85 -7.96 -49.39
N GLU A 41 20.87 -8.71 -49.92
CA GLU A 41 19.62 -8.13 -50.41
C GLU A 41 18.88 -7.43 -49.26
N LEU A 42 18.67 -8.09 -48.13
CA LEU A 42 18.00 -7.52 -46.95
C LEU A 42 18.75 -6.28 -46.41
N ASN A 43 20.08 -6.32 -46.42
CA ASN A 43 20.92 -5.20 -45.99
C ASN A 43 20.92 -4.03 -46.99
N SER A 44 20.49 -4.24 -48.24
CA SER A 44 20.38 -3.18 -49.25
C SER A 44 19.16 -2.27 -49.07
N TYR A 45 18.15 -2.70 -48.28
CA TYR A 45 16.99 -1.88 -47.97
C TYR A 45 17.39 -0.60 -47.22
N GLN A 46 16.66 0.49 -47.45
CA GLN A 46 16.88 1.73 -46.71
C GLN A 46 16.32 1.62 -45.28
N THR A 47 16.42 2.68 -44.48
CA THR A 47 15.85 2.73 -43.13
C THR A 47 14.32 2.83 -43.19
N LEU A 48 13.58 2.18 -42.29
CA LEU A 48 12.11 2.02 -42.40
C LEU A 48 11.34 3.34 -42.65
N LYS A 49 11.63 4.41 -41.90
CA LYS A 49 10.97 5.72 -42.08
C LYS A 49 11.12 6.36 -43.46
N THR A 50 12.04 5.90 -44.32
CA THR A 50 12.17 6.41 -45.70
C THR A 50 11.16 5.78 -46.66
N TYR A 51 10.40 4.80 -46.19
CA TYR A 51 9.38 4.11 -46.98
C TYR A 51 7.98 4.69 -46.80
N LEU A 52 7.76 5.61 -45.85
CA LEU A 52 6.48 6.32 -45.68
C LEU A 52 6.29 7.38 -46.78
N GLU A 53 5.04 7.69 -47.14
CA GLU A 53 4.74 8.75 -48.10
C GLU A 53 5.12 10.16 -47.56
N GLU A 54 5.46 11.11 -48.44
CA GLU A 54 5.95 12.44 -48.04
C GLU A 54 4.91 13.27 -47.23
N ASP A 55 3.62 12.99 -47.40
CA ASP A 55 2.51 13.65 -46.70
C ASP A 55 2.03 12.92 -45.44
N ALA A 56 2.60 11.75 -45.10
CA ALA A 56 2.33 10.96 -43.90
C ALA A 56 2.82 11.61 -42.59
N SER A 57 2.95 12.94 -42.54
CA SER A 57 3.50 13.70 -41.39
C SER A 57 2.76 13.48 -40.05
N ALA A 58 1.48 13.09 -40.12
CA ALA A 58 0.67 12.76 -38.95
C ALA A 58 0.89 11.32 -38.46
N PHE A 59 1.27 10.39 -39.35
CA PHE A 59 1.53 9.00 -39.02
C PHE A 59 2.87 8.85 -38.28
N LYS A 60 2.87 8.04 -37.21
CA LYS A 60 4.05 7.75 -36.40
C LYS A 60 4.47 6.30 -36.56
N LEU A 61 5.62 6.08 -37.20
CA LEU A 61 6.30 4.80 -37.14
C LEU A 61 7.13 4.72 -35.85
N GLY A 62 6.69 3.89 -34.92
CA GLY A 62 7.25 3.78 -33.57
C GLY A 62 8.01 2.48 -33.30
N ALA A 63 8.87 2.51 -32.29
CA ALA A 63 9.52 1.33 -31.73
C ALA A 63 9.45 1.33 -30.21
N ALA A 64 9.20 0.19 -29.59
CA ALA A 64 9.37 0.05 -28.16
C ALA A 64 10.84 -0.18 -27.80
N VAL A 65 11.25 0.38 -26.67
CA VAL A 65 12.61 0.23 -26.15
C VAL A 65 12.61 0.47 -24.65
N SER A 66 13.41 -0.30 -23.91
CA SER A 66 13.57 -0.03 -22.49
C SER A 66 14.38 1.27 -22.27
N ILE A 67 14.04 2.04 -21.24
CA ILE A 67 14.78 3.25 -20.86
C ILE A 67 16.29 2.97 -20.70
N PRO A 68 16.74 1.91 -19.99
CA PRO A 68 18.17 1.63 -19.84
C PRO A 68 18.87 1.35 -21.19
N GLU A 69 18.24 0.59 -22.07
CA GLU A 69 18.81 0.25 -23.38
C GLU A 69 18.96 1.50 -24.25
N TYR A 70 17.95 2.36 -24.31
CA TYR A 70 18.02 3.61 -25.06
C TYR A 70 19.09 4.56 -24.48
N ASN A 71 19.15 4.68 -23.15
CA ASN A 71 20.07 5.55 -22.45
C ASN A 71 21.55 5.13 -22.59
N SER A 72 21.81 3.86 -22.90
CA SER A 72 23.18 3.36 -23.14
C SER A 72 23.83 3.96 -24.39
N LYS A 73 23.04 4.50 -25.34
CA LYS A 73 23.48 5.02 -26.64
C LYS A 73 24.26 4.01 -27.49
N GLU A 74 23.97 2.73 -27.31
CA GLU A 74 24.61 1.64 -28.07
C GLU A 74 23.93 1.41 -29.43
N VAL A 75 24.07 0.19 -29.96
CA VAL A 75 23.59 -0.16 -31.30
C VAL A 75 22.08 -0.01 -31.41
N MET A 76 21.32 -0.38 -30.37
CA MET A 76 19.86 -0.26 -30.38
C MET A 76 19.40 1.19 -30.49
N TYR A 77 20.00 2.12 -29.72
CA TYR A 77 19.73 3.57 -29.85
C TYR A 77 19.92 4.06 -31.29
N ARG A 78 20.99 3.63 -31.97
CA ARG A 78 21.25 4.01 -33.37
C ARG A 78 20.24 3.38 -34.33
N LEU A 79 19.92 2.10 -34.12
CA LEU A 79 18.95 1.36 -34.92
C LEU A 79 17.59 2.05 -34.86
N ILE A 80 17.10 2.32 -33.65
CA ILE A 80 15.84 3.01 -33.41
C ILE A 80 15.84 4.37 -34.10
N ASN A 81 16.83 5.22 -33.81
CA ASN A 81 16.83 6.59 -34.30
C ASN A 81 16.97 6.69 -35.82
N SER A 82 17.58 5.69 -36.45
CA SER A 82 17.69 5.61 -37.90
C SER A 82 16.40 5.13 -38.57
N ASN A 83 15.61 4.26 -37.94
CA ASN A 83 14.46 3.62 -38.58
C ASN A 83 13.10 4.22 -38.19
N PHE A 84 12.96 4.80 -36.99
CA PHE A 84 11.68 5.19 -36.41
C PHE A 84 11.59 6.71 -36.16
N GLN A 85 10.37 7.18 -35.92
CA GLN A 85 10.02 8.58 -35.63
C GLN A 85 9.53 8.77 -34.18
N GLU A 86 9.08 7.70 -33.54
CA GLU A 86 8.53 7.69 -32.19
C GLU A 86 9.11 6.52 -31.38
N VAL A 87 9.22 6.69 -30.06
CA VAL A 87 9.58 5.60 -29.15
C VAL A 87 8.59 5.44 -28.01
N THR A 88 8.35 4.18 -27.62
CA THR A 88 7.56 3.81 -26.44
C THR A 88 8.49 3.20 -25.38
N PRO A 89 8.55 3.71 -24.14
CA PRO A 89 9.58 3.39 -23.14
C PRO A 89 9.43 2.02 -22.43
N GLY A 90 8.71 1.06 -23.05
CA GLY A 90 8.41 -0.24 -22.45
C GLY A 90 7.81 -0.11 -21.05
N TYR A 91 8.44 -0.74 -20.05
CA TYR A 91 8.01 -0.67 -18.65
C TYR A 91 8.50 0.60 -17.91
N GLY A 92 9.42 1.37 -18.49
CA GLY A 92 10.19 2.39 -17.77
C GLY A 92 9.42 3.63 -17.29
N MET A 93 8.19 3.82 -17.77
CA MET A 93 7.31 4.93 -17.38
C MET A 93 5.98 4.46 -16.75
N LYS A 94 5.87 3.17 -16.44
CA LYS A 94 4.72 2.61 -15.71
C LYS A 94 4.81 2.92 -14.22
N HIS A 95 3.67 2.90 -13.53
CA HIS A 95 3.56 3.25 -12.11
C HIS A 95 4.57 2.49 -11.22
N GLY A 96 4.71 1.18 -11.37
CA GLY A 96 5.63 0.35 -10.58
C GLY A 96 7.12 0.64 -10.82
N ALA A 97 7.48 1.17 -11.99
CA ALA A 97 8.87 1.56 -12.28
C ALA A 97 9.23 2.94 -11.71
N VAL A 98 8.24 3.83 -11.55
CA VAL A 98 8.46 5.23 -11.19
C VAL A 98 8.10 5.53 -9.74
N VAL A 99 7.02 4.98 -9.20
CA VAL A 99 6.57 5.28 -7.83
C VAL A 99 7.36 4.47 -6.82
N ARG A 100 7.96 5.15 -5.84
CA ARG A 100 8.69 4.54 -4.72
C ARG A 100 7.73 4.10 -3.60
N ALA A 101 8.26 3.35 -2.64
CA ALA A 101 7.50 2.87 -1.48
C ALA A 101 6.94 3.99 -0.60
N ASP A 102 7.50 5.21 -0.67
CA ASP A 102 7.03 6.41 0.02
C ASP A 102 6.09 7.28 -0.84
N GLY A 103 5.70 6.81 -2.03
CA GLY A 103 4.86 7.54 -2.98
C GLY A 103 5.60 8.57 -3.83
N THR A 104 6.90 8.82 -3.59
CA THR A 104 7.66 9.79 -4.40
C THR A 104 8.04 9.22 -5.76
N LEU A 105 8.26 10.11 -6.75
CA LEU A 105 8.57 9.70 -8.11
C LEU A 105 10.08 9.55 -8.36
N ASN A 106 10.48 8.45 -8.99
CA ASN A 106 11.84 8.18 -9.46
C ASN A 106 12.01 8.57 -10.94
N LEU A 107 12.28 9.85 -11.18
CA LEU A 107 12.30 10.42 -12.54
C LEU A 107 13.69 10.47 -13.18
N ALA A 108 14.76 10.02 -12.52
CA ALA A 108 16.12 10.20 -13.03
C ALA A 108 16.35 9.52 -14.40
N GLY A 109 15.89 8.28 -14.54
CA GLY A 109 15.97 7.52 -15.79
C GLY A 109 15.08 8.11 -16.88
N VAL A 110 13.85 8.52 -16.51
CA VAL A 110 12.86 9.15 -17.40
C VAL A 110 13.38 10.48 -17.95
N ASN A 111 13.87 11.37 -17.09
CA ASN A 111 14.41 12.67 -17.50
C ASN A 111 15.60 12.51 -18.46
N THR A 112 16.47 11.53 -18.19
CA THR A 112 17.59 11.20 -19.07
C THR A 112 17.08 10.73 -20.43
N PHE A 113 16.12 9.81 -20.44
CA PHE A 113 15.50 9.30 -21.67
C PHE A 113 14.88 10.41 -22.51
N LEU A 114 14.04 11.25 -21.91
CA LEU A 114 13.39 12.38 -22.60
C LEU A 114 14.41 13.38 -23.16
N THR A 115 15.47 13.69 -22.41
CA THR A 115 16.55 14.56 -22.91
C THR A 115 17.24 13.95 -24.13
N MET A 116 17.41 12.62 -24.15
CA MET A 116 18.06 11.93 -25.26
C MET A 116 17.16 11.83 -26.50
N THR A 117 15.87 11.57 -26.33
CA THR A 117 14.90 11.51 -27.44
C THR A 117 14.69 12.88 -28.05
N GLU A 118 14.59 13.93 -27.22
CA GLU A 118 14.52 15.32 -27.67
C GLU A 118 15.77 15.71 -28.48
N ALA A 119 16.97 15.39 -27.97
CA ALA A 119 18.21 15.65 -28.69
C ALA A 119 18.34 14.87 -30.01
N ALA A 120 17.68 13.71 -30.11
CA ALA A 120 17.61 12.91 -31.33
C ALA A 120 16.50 13.34 -32.30
N GLY A 121 15.59 14.23 -31.87
CA GLY A 121 14.42 14.66 -32.64
C GLY A 121 13.37 13.55 -32.83
N ILE A 122 13.19 12.69 -31.81
CA ILE A 122 12.27 11.55 -31.84
C ILE A 122 11.17 11.79 -30.81
N SER A 123 9.91 11.65 -31.23
CA SER A 123 8.79 11.81 -30.31
C SER A 123 8.69 10.65 -29.34
N VAL A 124 8.02 10.87 -28.21
CA VAL A 124 7.79 9.85 -27.20
C VAL A 124 6.30 9.61 -27.07
N PHE A 125 5.93 8.33 -27.06
CA PHE A 125 4.60 7.86 -26.70
C PHE A 125 4.66 7.30 -25.27
N GLY A 126 3.97 7.94 -24.34
CA GLY A 126 3.95 7.56 -22.93
C GLY A 126 3.12 6.30 -22.71
N HIS A 127 3.70 5.34 -22.01
CA HIS A 127 3.08 4.03 -21.75
C HIS A 127 3.48 3.57 -20.34
N THR A 128 2.58 3.55 -19.36
CA THR A 128 1.16 3.99 -19.38
C THR A 128 0.82 4.62 -18.03
N LEU A 129 -0.21 5.47 -17.99
CA LEU A 129 -0.62 6.14 -16.74
C LEU A 129 -1.38 5.21 -15.80
N THR A 130 -2.30 4.37 -16.31
CA THR A 130 -3.04 3.41 -15.48
C THR A 130 -3.07 2.04 -16.13
N TRP A 131 -2.72 1.04 -15.34
CA TRP A 131 -2.75 -0.38 -15.72
C TRP A 131 -3.03 -1.20 -14.46
N HIS A 132 -3.48 -2.44 -14.64
CA HIS A 132 -3.64 -3.35 -13.52
C HIS A 132 -2.30 -3.99 -13.13
N ALA A 133 -1.44 -4.32 -14.09
CA ALA A 133 -0.11 -4.87 -13.83
C ALA A 133 0.98 -3.79 -13.74
N ASN A 134 2.18 -4.20 -13.31
CA ASN A 134 3.35 -3.34 -13.09
C ASN A 134 3.04 -2.06 -12.30
N GLN A 135 2.22 -2.18 -11.26
CA GLN A 135 1.94 -1.16 -10.27
C GLN A 135 2.91 -1.32 -9.09
N ASN A 136 3.23 -0.24 -8.38
CA ASN A 136 3.75 -0.37 -7.02
C ASN A 136 2.59 -0.74 -6.08
N ALA A 137 2.12 -1.98 -6.18
CA ALA A 137 0.98 -2.46 -5.42
C ALA A 137 1.27 -2.50 -3.92
N GLY A 138 2.53 -2.70 -3.51
CA GLY A 138 2.95 -2.62 -2.11
C GLY A 138 2.69 -1.23 -1.50
N TYR A 139 3.02 -0.16 -2.23
CA TYR A 139 2.70 1.21 -1.82
C TYR A 139 1.17 1.41 -1.74
N LEU A 140 0.44 1.11 -2.82
CA LEU A 140 -1.01 1.35 -2.89
C LEU A 140 -1.77 0.55 -1.81
N ASN A 141 -1.46 -0.74 -1.63
CA ASN A 141 -2.06 -1.57 -0.60
C ASN A 141 -1.66 -1.11 0.82
N GLY A 142 -0.44 -0.57 0.98
CA GLY A 142 0.01 0.03 2.24
C GLY A 142 -0.83 1.24 2.65
N LEU A 143 -1.24 2.09 1.69
CA LEU A 143 -2.10 3.24 1.96
C LEU A 143 -3.47 2.80 2.53
N ILE A 144 -4.03 1.71 2.00
CA ILE A 144 -5.36 1.20 2.38
C ILE A 144 -5.32 0.11 3.45
N ALA A 145 -4.14 -0.22 3.98
CA ALA A 145 -3.98 -1.26 4.99
C ALA A 145 -4.75 -0.90 6.29
N PRO A 146 -5.25 -1.91 7.03
CA PRO A 146 -5.83 -1.68 8.35
C PRO A 146 -4.84 -1.01 9.29
N ILE A 147 -5.35 -0.21 10.23
CA ILE A 147 -4.55 0.47 11.25
C ILE A 147 -4.64 -0.34 12.55
N ALA A 148 -3.49 -0.63 13.15
CA ALA A 148 -3.43 -1.22 14.48
C ALA A 148 -3.48 -0.10 15.53
N VAL A 149 -4.47 -0.16 16.42
CA VAL A 149 -4.70 0.83 17.47
C VAL A 149 -4.56 0.18 18.82
N THR A 150 -3.59 0.62 19.61
CA THR A 150 -3.30 0.05 20.93
C THR A 150 -3.74 1.00 22.03
N THR A 151 -4.71 0.58 22.85
CA THR A 151 -5.15 1.38 24.00
C THR A 151 -4.07 1.44 25.09
N PRO A 152 -3.91 2.53 25.85
CA PRO A 152 -2.97 2.58 26.98
C PRO A 152 -3.36 1.66 28.14
N ALA A 153 -2.36 1.09 28.84
CA ALA A 153 -2.52 0.25 30.04
C ALA A 153 -2.85 1.01 31.34
N PHE A 154 -3.22 2.29 31.24
CA PHE A 154 -3.42 3.20 32.35
C PHE A 154 -4.78 3.88 32.27
N PRO A 155 -5.39 4.27 33.40
CA PRO A 155 -6.63 5.02 33.41
C PRO A 155 -6.52 6.29 32.56
N ASN A 156 -7.57 6.59 31.81
CA ASN A 156 -7.68 7.85 31.08
C ASN A 156 -8.05 8.98 32.06
N GLU A 157 -7.35 10.10 31.99
CA GLU A 157 -7.56 11.28 32.85
C GLU A 157 -8.71 12.16 32.36
N ILE A 158 -9.18 11.95 31.13
CA ILE A 158 -10.40 12.58 30.60
C ILE A 158 -11.60 11.64 30.67
N ASP A 159 -12.76 12.21 31.04
CA ASP A 159 -14.03 11.50 31.04
C ASP A 159 -14.59 11.39 29.61
N SER A 160 -14.43 10.21 29.02
CA SER A 160 -14.94 9.93 27.67
C SER A 160 -16.46 9.78 27.62
N GLN A 161 -17.16 9.61 28.75
CA GLN A 161 -18.61 9.37 28.75
C GLN A 161 -19.38 10.59 28.23
N ASN A 162 -18.98 11.79 28.62
CA ASN A 162 -19.61 13.04 28.18
C ASN A 162 -19.26 13.40 26.73
N LEU A 163 -18.20 12.81 26.19
CA LEU A 163 -17.90 12.87 24.76
C LEU A 163 -18.81 11.91 23.98
N GLN A 164 -18.94 10.66 24.46
CA GLN A 164 -19.74 9.62 23.83
C GLN A 164 -21.24 9.94 23.79
N ASP A 165 -21.78 10.64 24.79
CA ASP A 165 -23.18 11.07 24.80
C ASP A 165 -23.44 12.42 24.10
N GLY A 166 -22.36 13.08 23.66
CA GLY A 166 -22.41 14.36 22.94
C GLY A 166 -22.78 15.56 23.82
N SER A 167 -22.81 15.42 25.14
CA SER A 167 -23.07 16.54 26.05
C SER A 167 -21.90 17.53 26.11
N PHE A 168 -20.68 17.05 25.88
CA PHE A 168 -19.43 17.80 26.01
C PHE A 168 -19.31 18.55 27.34
N THR A 169 -19.88 17.98 28.41
CA THR A 169 -19.95 18.63 29.72
C THR A 169 -18.55 18.96 30.24
N GLY A 170 -18.31 20.23 30.54
CA GLY A 170 -17.02 20.73 31.05
C GLY A 170 -15.99 21.10 29.98
N TRP A 171 -16.23 20.76 28.71
CA TRP A 171 -15.40 21.17 27.59
C TRP A 171 -15.73 22.60 27.14
N ILE A 172 -14.74 23.32 26.62
CA ILE A 172 -14.90 24.68 26.08
C ILE A 172 -14.72 24.62 24.56
N TYR A 173 -15.74 25.08 23.84
CA TYR A 173 -15.81 25.02 22.38
C TYR A 173 -16.89 25.95 21.83
N GLU A 174 -16.84 26.21 20.53
CA GLU A 174 -17.89 26.94 19.81
C GLU A 174 -19.02 26.00 19.35
N PRO A 175 -20.26 26.14 19.87
CA PRO A 175 -21.32 25.14 19.65
C PRO A 175 -21.79 24.94 18.21
N MET A 176 -21.48 25.89 17.31
CA MET A 176 -21.81 25.77 15.89
C MET A 176 -20.74 25.02 15.09
N GLN A 177 -19.57 24.76 15.69
CA GLN A 177 -18.43 24.15 15.01
C GLN A 177 -18.09 22.77 15.55
N VAL A 178 -18.63 22.38 16.72
CA VAL A 178 -18.33 21.08 17.33
C VAL A 178 -19.61 20.29 17.59
N SER A 179 -19.61 19.01 17.20
CA SER A 179 -20.73 18.09 17.39
C SER A 179 -20.25 16.63 17.55
N LEU A 180 -21.14 15.76 18.04
CA LEU A 180 -20.92 14.32 18.07
C LEU A 180 -21.23 13.72 16.68
N ALA A 181 -20.26 13.01 16.12
CA ALA A 181 -20.39 12.23 14.89
C ALA A 181 -20.49 10.74 15.23
N GLN A 182 -21.71 10.28 15.51
CA GLN A 182 -21.96 8.87 15.85
C GLN A 182 -21.77 7.98 14.62
N GLY A 183 -20.94 6.94 14.74
CA GLY A 183 -20.66 5.98 13.68
C GLY A 183 -19.58 6.42 12.69
N GLU A 184 -18.93 7.56 12.93
CA GLU A 184 -17.85 8.10 12.10
C GLU A 184 -16.47 8.00 12.77
N GLY A 185 -16.41 7.43 13.98
CA GLY A 185 -15.17 7.09 14.67
C GLY A 185 -14.46 5.87 14.08
N MET A 186 -13.36 5.50 14.70
CA MET A 186 -12.56 4.33 14.34
C MET A 186 -13.29 3.04 14.72
N GLY A 187 -13.66 2.25 13.71
CA GLY A 187 -14.37 0.99 13.89
C GLY A 187 -15.89 1.13 13.80
N GLU A 188 -16.59 -0.01 13.79
CA GLU A 188 -18.04 -0.02 13.57
C GLU A 188 -18.79 0.66 14.72
N MET A 189 -19.68 1.60 14.38
CA MET A 189 -20.54 2.34 15.33
C MET A 189 -19.81 3.23 16.35
N ALA A 190 -18.49 3.45 16.20
CA ALA A 190 -17.70 4.30 17.08
C ALA A 190 -18.06 5.79 16.92
N GLY A 191 -18.00 6.54 18.02
CA GLY A 191 -18.25 7.99 18.02
C GLY A 191 -16.96 8.78 17.77
N ALA A 192 -17.07 9.88 17.04
CA ALA A 192 -16.01 10.87 16.89
C ALA A 192 -16.49 12.27 17.27
N ILE A 193 -15.56 13.13 17.65
CA ILE A 193 -15.79 14.57 17.80
C ILE A 193 -15.60 15.19 16.42
N ARG A 194 -16.65 15.80 15.88
CA ARG A 194 -16.59 16.56 14.63
C ARG A 194 -16.25 18.01 14.92
N LEU A 195 -15.24 18.53 14.23
CA LEU A 195 -14.83 19.94 14.31
C LEU A 195 -14.85 20.56 12.90
N GLU A 196 -15.67 21.58 12.69
CA GLU A 196 -15.95 22.17 11.38
C GLU A 196 -15.34 23.58 11.28
N ALA A 197 -14.33 23.73 10.42
CA ALA A 197 -13.70 25.02 10.20
C ALA A 197 -14.61 25.91 9.35
N GLY A 198 -14.74 27.18 9.75
CA GLY A 198 -15.54 28.15 9.01
C GLY A 198 -14.99 28.43 7.60
N THR A 199 -15.75 29.20 6.82
CA THR A 199 -15.36 29.63 5.47
C THR A 199 -14.22 30.66 5.47
N SER A 200 -13.88 31.22 6.62
CA SER A 200 -12.78 32.15 6.83
C SER A 200 -12.11 31.83 8.16
N VAL A 201 -10.79 31.75 8.14
CA VAL A 201 -9.94 31.35 9.26
C VAL A 201 -8.76 32.31 9.29
N TYR A 202 -8.47 32.86 10.47
CA TYR A 202 -7.47 33.90 10.73
C TYR A 202 -6.50 33.52 11.84
N SER A 203 -6.89 32.59 12.72
CA SER A 203 -6.05 32.07 13.79
C SER A 203 -6.32 30.58 14.06
N PRO A 204 -5.32 29.83 14.55
CA PRO A 204 -5.49 28.42 14.96
C PRO A 204 -6.68 28.20 15.91
N GLU A 205 -6.96 29.19 16.76
CA GLU A 205 -8.01 29.14 17.77
C GLU A 205 -9.43 29.40 17.21
N ASP A 206 -9.57 29.79 15.93
CA ASP A 206 -10.88 29.96 15.27
C ASP A 206 -11.66 28.63 15.17
N LEU A 207 -10.99 27.50 15.42
CA LEU A 207 -11.59 26.20 15.68
C LEU A 207 -10.82 25.52 16.83
N GLN A 208 -11.18 25.85 18.06
CA GLN A 208 -10.56 25.30 19.26
C GLN A 208 -11.53 24.40 20.04
N PHE A 209 -11.02 23.28 20.53
CA PHE A 209 -11.72 22.38 21.45
C PHE A 209 -10.85 22.12 22.68
N THR A 210 -11.32 22.56 23.84
CA THR A 210 -10.53 22.60 25.08
C THR A 210 -11.09 21.65 26.12
N SER A 211 -10.21 20.83 26.71
CA SER A 211 -10.56 19.89 27.78
C SER A 211 -11.03 20.59 29.06
N PRO A 212 -11.79 19.89 29.93
CA PRO A 212 -11.88 20.23 31.34
C PRO A 212 -10.48 20.26 31.99
N ALA A 213 -10.38 20.84 33.19
CA ALA A 213 -9.15 20.82 33.96
C ALA A 213 -8.81 19.38 34.39
N ILE A 214 -7.61 18.92 34.07
CA ILE A 214 -7.06 17.60 34.37
C ILE A 214 -6.10 17.75 35.53
N SER A 215 -6.32 17.04 36.63
CA SER A 215 -5.39 17.08 37.78
C SER A 215 -4.12 16.32 37.43
N VAL A 216 -2.96 16.87 37.80
CA VAL A 216 -1.66 16.26 37.50
C VAL A 216 -0.85 16.02 38.75
N VAL A 217 -0.06 14.94 38.74
CA VAL A 217 0.96 14.69 39.76
C VAL A 217 2.24 15.39 39.34
N GLN A 218 2.77 16.28 40.19
CA GLN A 218 4.03 16.98 39.92
C GLN A 218 5.17 15.96 39.73
N ASP A 219 6.10 16.28 38.82
CA ASP A 219 7.26 15.47 38.44
C ASP A 219 6.97 14.14 37.70
N ASN A 220 5.71 13.73 37.55
CA ASN A 220 5.34 12.56 36.75
C ASN A 220 5.32 12.89 35.24
N GLU A 221 5.49 11.89 34.39
CA GLU A 221 5.29 12.02 32.95
C GLU A 221 3.89 11.57 32.51
N TYR A 222 3.23 12.39 31.70
CA TYR A 222 1.95 12.10 31.07
C TYR A 222 2.11 11.93 29.56
N GLU A 223 1.36 11.00 28.97
CA GLU A 223 1.29 10.81 27.53
C GLU A 223 -0.10 11.18 27.01
N VAL A 224 -0.12 11.93 25.91
CA VAL A 224 -1.32 12.29 25.17
C VAL A 224 -1.34 11.49 23.88
N VAL A 225 -2.45 10.83 23.62
CA VAL A 225 -2.69 10.02 22.41
C VAL A 225 -4.07 10.35 21.87
N PHE A 226 -4.18 10.70 20.60
CA PHE A 226 -5.48 10.76 19.94
C PHE A 226 -5.34 10.43 18.46
N TYR A 227 -6.45 10.00 17.84
CA TYR A 227 -6.50 9.79 16.40
C TYR A 227 -7.35 10.85 15.75
N VAL A 228 -6.86 11.40 14.65
CA VAL A 228 -7.54 12.46 13.90
C VAL A 228 -7.50 12.19 12.40
N LYS A 229 -8.59 12.51 11.71
CA LYS A 229 -8.65 12.59 10.25
C LYS A 229 -9.38 13.86 9.81
N SER A 230 -9.25 14.22 8.53
CA SER A 230 -9.98 15.32 7.91
C SER A 230 -10.47 14.95 6.50
N ASP A 231 -11.56 15.57 6.07
CA ASP A 231 -12.17 15.33 4.76
C ASP A 231 -11.34 15.86 3.56
N ILE A 232 -10.51 16.87 3.81
CA ILE A 232 -9.50 17.42 2.88
C ILE A 232 -8.18 17.65 3.64
N PRO A 233 -7.03 17.91 2.96
CA PRO A 233 -5.79 18.23 3.64
C PRO A 233 -5.98 19.37 4.66
N GLY A 234 -5.59 19.10 5.91
CA GLY A 234 -5.76 20.01 7.03
C GLY A 234 -4.52 20.07 7.91
N GLU A 235 -4.57 20.91 8.93
CA GLU A 235 -3.48 21.12 9.87
C GLU A 235 -4.05 21.39 11.26
N GLY A 236 -3.35 20.92 12.30
CA GLY A 236 -3.73 21.11 13.69
C GLY A 236 -2.53 21.34 14.58
N SER A 237 -2.79 21.80 15.81
CA SER A 237 -1.78 21.94 16.86
C SER A 237 -2.39 21.64 18.22
N VAL A 238 -1.53 21.31 19.18
CA VAL A 238 -1.93 21.15 20.58
C VAL A 238 -1.25 22.22 21.43
N ALA A 239 -2.04 22.92 22.24
CA ALA A 239 -1.56 23.86 23.24
C ALA A 239 -2.09 23.48 24.63
N PHE A 240 -1.53 24.09 25.67
CA PHE A 240 -1.85 23.77 27.05
C PHE A 240 -2.10 25.02 27.90
N GLU A 241 -2.73 24.83 29.04
CA GLU A 241 -2.60 25.69 30.21
C GLU A 241 -1.95 24.88 31.33
N GLY A 242 -1.09 25.50 32.13
CA GLY A 242 -0.48 24.87 33.30
C GLY A 242 0.88 24.20 33.08
N LEU A 243 1.45 24.26 31.87
CA LEU A 243 2.84 23.85 31.58
C LEU A 243 3.81 25.04 31.63
N GLU A 244 5.11 24.77 31.74
CA GLU A 244 6.17 25.77 31.54
C GLU A 244 6.18 26.24 30.08
N ASN A 245 6.07 25.30 29.14
CA ASN A 245 5.85 25.57 27.72
C ASN A 245 4.46 25.11 27.26
N ASN A 246 3.53 26.05 27.19
CA ASN A 246 2.16 25.80 26.76
C ASN A 246 1.97 25.56 25.25
N THR A 247 3.02 25.73 24.43
CA THR A 247 2.99 25.44 22.99
C THR A 247 4.26 24.68 22.60
N PRO A 248 4.42 23.44 23.09
CA PRO A 248 5.63 22.68 22.84
C PRO A 248 5.77 22.35 21.35
N LEU A 249 7.02 22.38 20.86
CA LEU A 249 7.35 21.75 19.58
C LEU A 249 7.40 20.24 19.84
N LEU A 250 6.61 19.49 19.10
CA LEU A 250 6.39 18.07 19.36
C LEU A 250 6.69 17.25 18.12
N ASP A 251 7.18 16.04 18.35
CA ASP A 251 7.33 15.02 17.32
C ASP A 251 6.01 14.29 17.14
N TYR A 252 5.07 14.96 16.46
CA TYR A 252 3.72 14.43 16.24
C TYR A 252 3.70 13.15 15.41
N ASP A 253 4.72 12.95 14.56
CA ASP A 253 4.83 11.84 13.62
C ASP A 253 5.71 10.68 14.15
N SER A 254 6.32 10.85 15.33
CA SER A 254 7.25 9.88 15.93
C SER A 254 8.42 9.51 15.01
N ASP A 255 8.83 10.43 14.13
CA ASP A 255 9.90 10.24 13.15
C ASP A 255 11.20 10.98 13.51
N GLY A 256 11.19 11.66 14.66
CA GLY A 256 12.27 12.49 15.18
C GLY A 256 12.18 13.97 14.78
N THR A 257 11.19 14.38 14.01
CA THR A 257 10.98 15.76 13.57
C THR A 257 10.07 16.49 14.54
N VAL A 258 10.56 17.56 15.18
CA VAL A 258 9.74 18.40 16.07
C VAL A 258 9.16 19.60 15.33
N ASP A 259 7.84 19.74 15.37
CA ASP A 259 7.11 20.82 14.71
C ASP A 259 6.06 21.47 15.64
N SER A 260 5.59 22.66 15.27
CA SER A 260 4.52 23.36 16.00
C SER A 260 3.13 22.87 15.62
N THR A 261 3.01 22.14 14.51
CA THR A 261 1.75 21.68 13.94
C THR A 261 1.91 20.27 13.37
N PHE A 262 0.78 19.59 13.18
CA PHE A 262 0.70 18.32 12.48
C PHE A 262 -0.29 18.43 11.32
N THR A 263 -0.03 17.69 10.26
CA THR A 263 -0.95 17.60 9.12
C THR A 263 -2.01 16.52 9.34
N THR A 264 -3.18 16.73 8.74
CA THR A 264 -4.27 15.75 8.72
C THR A 264 -4.69 15.48 7.28
N GLY A 265 -5.29 14.32 7.06
CA GLY A 265 -5.90 13.95 5.79
C GLY A 265 -6.98 12.90 6.01
N ARG A 266 -7.42 12.27 4.93
CA ARG A 266 -8.59 11.37 4.94
C ARG A 266 -8.37 10.05 5.68
N SER A 267 -7.12 9.72 6.01
CA SER A 267 -6.80 8.59 6.87
C SER A 267 -6.65 9.03 8.32
N TRP A 268 -7.09 8.17 9.24
CA TRP A 268 -6.77 8.31 10.65
C TRP A 268 -5.26 8.38 10.86
N LYS A 269 -4.82 9.44 11.53
CA LYS A 269 -3.45 9.67 11.94
C LYS A 269 -3.38 9.63 13.46
N GLU A 270 -2.46 8.83 14.01
CA GLU A 270 -2.14 8.87 15.43
C GLU A 270 -1.34 10.14 15.73
N ILE A 271 -1.74 10.85 16.78
CA ILE A 271 -0.97 11.93 17.37
C ILE A 271 -0.60 11.48 18.78
N ARG A 272 0.70 11.28 19.02
CA ARG A 272 1.23 10.77 20.30
C ARG A 272 2.43 11.59 20.74
N PHE A 273 2.41 12.06 21.98
CA PHE A 273 3.55 12.78 22.57
C PHE A 273 3.45 12.81 24.11
N ARG A 274 4.54 13.23 24.76
CA ARG A 274 4.68 13.24 26.22
C ARG A 274 4.88 14.66 26.78
N ILE A 275 4.41 14.89 27.99
CA ILE A 275 4.51 16.14 28.74
C ILE A 275 4.89 15.86 30.21
N ASN A 276 5.69 16.73 30.81
CA ASN A 276 6.13 16.58 32.21
C ASN A 276 6.55 17.91 32.90
N ASP A 277 6.39 19.07 32.23
CA ASP A 277 6.88 20.38 32.70
C ASP A 277 5.78 21.19 33.42
N PHE A 278 5.06 20.56 34.35
CA PHE A 278 3.92 21.17 35.04
C PHE A 278 4.32 22.37 35.93
N GLN A 279 3.53 23.45 35.87
CA GLN A 279 3.66 24.65 36.70
C GLN A 279 2.41 24.90 37.57
N ALA A 280 1.37 24.10 37.38
CA ALA A 280 0.12 24.12 38.14
C ALA A 280 -0.28 22.69 38.54
N ASP A 281 -1.17 22.58 39.52
CA ASP A 281 -1.72 21.28 39.98
C ASP A 281 -2.73 20.66 38.99
N SER A 282 -3.06 21.39 37.93
CA SER A 282 -3.92 20.94 36.85
C SER A 282 -3.54 21.55 35.52
N ILE A 283 -3.84 20.85 34.42
CA ILE A 283 -3.69 21.34 33.05
C ILE A 283 -5.02 21.38 32.30
N ASN A 284 -5.08 22.18 31.23
CA ASN A 284 -6.08 22.04 30.17
C ASN A 284 -5.35 21.77 28.86
N VAL A 285 -5.97 20.99 27.97
CA VAL A 285 -5.46 20.68 26.63
C VAL A 285 -6.35 21.37 25.61
N HIS A 286 -5.74 22.15 24.72
CA HIS A 286 -6.39 22.85 23.61
C HIS A 286 -6.03 22.16 22.30
N LEU A 287 -7.02 21.61 21.61
CA LEU A 287 -6.88 21.15 20.23
C LEU A 287 -7.29 22.29 19.29
N ASN A 288 -6.34 22.81 18.51
CA ASN A 288 -6.54 23.93 17.60
C ASN A 288 -6.48 23.44 16.14
N PHE A 289 -7.56 23.66 15.39
CA PHE A 289 -7.73 23.20 14.00
C PHE A 289 -8.04 24.34 13.01
N GLY A 290 -7.96 25.59 13.46
CA GLY A 290 -8.18 26.79 12.66
C GLY A 290 -6.99 27.15 11.75
N TYR A 291 -6.55 26.24 10.90
CA TYR A 291 -5.45 26.50 9.94
C TYR A 291 -5.92 26.67 8.50
N ALA A 292 -7.01 26.00 8.11
CA ALA A 292 -7.56 26.06 6.76
C ALA A 292 -9.09 26.14 6.79
N PRO A 293 -9.72 26.91 5.89
CA PRO A 293 -11.16 27.05 5.85
C PRO A 293 -11.84 25.81 5.25
N ASN A 294 -13.07 25.53 5.70
CA ASN A 294 -13.93 24.44 5.21
C ASN A 294 -13.34 23.03 5.40
N VAL A 295 -12.41 22.84 6.32
CA VAL A 295 -11.93 21.51 6.71
C VAL A 295 -12.82 20.96 7.82
N ASN A 296 -13.26 19.71 7.67
CA ASN A 296 -13.98 18.98 8.71
C ASN A 296 -13.05 17.93 9.30
N TYR A 297 -12.78 18.06 10.59
CA TYR A 297 -11.94 17.13 11.34
C TYR A 297 -12.81 16.17 12.14
N LEU A 298 -12.33 14.95 12.29
CA LEU A 298 -12.87 13.95 13.20
C LEU A 298 -11.76 13.52 14.15
N VAL A 299 -11.99 13.67 15.45
CA VAL A 299 -11.14 13.11 16.51
C VAL A 299 -11.85 11.92 17.12
N ASP A 300 -11.21 10.76 17.13
CA ASP A 300 -11.84 9.54 17.61
C ASP A 300 -12.03 9.56 19.14
N ILE A 301 -13.25 9.31 19.62
CA ILE A 301 -13.55 9.36 21.06
C ILE A 301 -13.01 8.12 21.79
N GLY A 302 -13.07 6.96 21.12
CA GLY A 302 -12.60 5.70 21.71
C GLY A 302 -11.09 5.66 21.93
N ASN A 303 -10.35 6.48 21.17
CA ASN A 303 -8.90 6.50 21.14
C ASN A 303 -8.29 7.85 21.51
N PHE A 304 -8.99 8.68 22.29
CA PHE A 304 -8.45 9.90 22.87
C PHE A 304 -8.09 9.67 24.34
N TYR A 305 -6.79 9.62 24.63
CA TYR A 305 -6.23 9.36 25.94
C TYR A 305 -5.28 10.46 26.40
N ILE A 306 -5.37 10.79 27.69
CA ILE A 306 -4.35 11.50 28.45
C ILE A 306 -4.14 10.66 29.70
N TYR A 307 -2.92 10.20 29.97
CA TYR A 307 -2.69 9.29 31.10
C TYR A 307 -1.33 9.47 31.75
N ASN A 308 -1.27 9.25 33.06
CA ASN A 308 -0.05 9.22 33.84
C ASN A 308 0.71 7.92 33.56
N THR A 309 1.88 8.00 32.95
CA THR A 309 2.69 6.82 32.59
C THR A 309 3.29 6.09 33.80
N GLU A 310 3.24 6.73 34.97
CA GLU A 310 3.72 6.23 36.25
C GLU A 310 2.58 5.93 37.24
N GLY A 311 1.33 6.02 36.77
CA GLY A 311 0.14 5.70 37.58
C GLY A 311 -0.04 4.19 37.80
N ASP A 312 -1.01 3.83 38.64
CA ASP A 312 -1.39 2.42 38.78
C ASP A 312 -2.02 1.93 37.45
N PRO A 313 -1.51 0.84 36.85
CA PRO A 313 -2.07 0.31 35.62
C PRO A 313 -3.49 -0.19 35.85
N ILE A 314 -4.31 -0.21 34.79
CA ILE A 314 -5.65 -0.79 34.89
C ILE A 314 -5.51 -2.30 35.14
N VAL A 315 -5.94 -2.73 36.33
CA VAL A 315 -5.94 -4.15 36.70
C VAL A 315 -7.35 -4.70 36.54
N ASN A 316 -7.54 -5.62 35.58
CA ASN A 316 -8.77 -6.40 35.46
C ASN A 316 -8.84 -7.46 36.56
N ASN A 317 -9.30 -7.08 37.74
CA ASN A 317 -9.44 -8.01 38.86
C ASN A 317 -10.67 -8.90 38.66
N ILE A 318 -10.43 -10.20 38.43
CA ILE A 318 -11.46 -11.23 38.24
C ILE A 318 -12.19 -11.53 39.58
N VAL A 319 -11.61 -11.13 40.70
CA VAL A 319 -12.22 -11.20 42.03
C VAL A 319 -13.01 -9.93 42.32
N ALA A 320 -14.34 -10.02 42.23
CA ALA A 320 -15.25 -8.95 42.61
C ALA A 320 -15.24 -8.75 44.13
N ASN A 321 -15.22 -7.48 44.56
CA ASN A 321 -15.20 -7.10 45.98
C ASN A 321 -14.06 -7.82 46.75
N GLY A 322 -12.88 -7.88 46.16
CA GLY A 322 -11.68 -8.41 46.81
C GLY A 322 -11.13 -7.53 47.94
N ASP A 323 -11.56 -6.27 48.01
CA ASP A 323 -11.35 -5.30 49.09
C ASP A 323 -12.38 -5.44 50.24
N PHE A 324 -13.44 -6.23 50.03
CA PHE A 324 -14.47 -6.56 51.03
C PHE A 324 -15.33 -5.39 51.57
N GLU A 325 -15.22 -4.19 51.00
CA GLU A 325 -15.87 -2.98 51.53
C GLU A 325 -17.40 -3.02 51.47
N THR A 326 -17.97 -3.78 50.52
CA THR A 326 -19.42 -3.99 50.43
C THR A 326 -19.99 -4.75 51.63
N GLY A 327 -19.14 -5.30 52.51
CA GLY A 327 -19.55 -6.07 53.69
C GLY A 327 -19.98 -7.51 53.38
N THR A 328 -19.82 -7.96 52.13
CA THR A 328 -20.07 -9.35 51.72
C THR A 328 -18.78 -10.15 51.78
N GLY A 329 -18.76 -11.25 52.54
CA GLY A 329 -17.62 -12.15 52.66
C GLY A 329 -17.78 -13.43 51.85
N TRP A 330 -16.69 -14.16 51.67
CA TRP A 330 -16.67 -15.43 50.95
C TRP A 330 -17.18 -16.61 51.79
N GLY A 331 -17.74 -17.60 51.09
CA GLY A 331 -18.24 -18.85 51.68
C GLY A 331 -17.14 -19.88 51.92
N GLY A 332 -17.48 -21.04 52.50
CA GLY A 332 -16.50 -22.12 52.72
C GLY A 332 -17.00 -23.23 53.66
N TRP A 333 -16.11 -24.10 54.11
CA TRP A 333 -16.43 -25.17 55.09
C TRP A 333 -15.23 -25.51 55.97
N GLY A 334 -15.47 -26.33 57.00
CA GLY A 334 -14.40 -27.01 57.73
C GLY A 334 -14.33 -26.79 59.23
N ASN A 335 -13.85 -27.82 59.95
CA ASN A 335 -13.40 -27.88 61.36
C ASN A 335 -14.07 -26.94 62.39
N ASN A 336 -15.40 -26.74 62.33
CA ASN A 336 -16.10 -25.73 63.15
C ASN A 336 -15.49 -24.32 63.05
N SER A 337 -14.81 -24.03 61.94
CA SER A 337 -14.23 -22.73 61.66
C SER A 337 -15.32 -21.68 61.47
N THR A 338 -15.03 -20.45 61.88
CA THR A 338 -15.87 -19.29 61.65
C THR A 338 -15.22 -18.38 60.61
N ARG A 339 -16.01 -17.62 59.87
CA ARG A 339 -15.52 -16.64 58.89
C ARG A 339 -16.52 -15.52 58.69
N GLY A 340 -16.04 -14.38 58.22
CA GLY A 340 -16.89 -13.21 57.98
C GLY A 340 -16.07 -11.99 57.61
N ILE A 341 -16.72 -10.83 57.67
CA ILE A 341 -16.09 -9.53 57.46
C ILE A 341 -15.84 -8.88 58.82
N THR A 342 -14.70 -8.22 58.96
CA THR A 342 -14.36 -7.47 60.18
C THR A 342 -15.21 -6.20 60.32
N GLU A 343 -15.08 -5.55 61.49
CA GLU A 343 -15.50 -4.16 61.62
C GLU A 343 -14.63 -3.24 60.74
N ASP A 344 -15.14 -2.04 60.46
CA ASP A 344 -14.42 -1.00 59.73
C ASP A 344 -13.20 -0.50 60.53
N GLY A 345 -12.12 -0.13 59.82
CA GLY A 345 -10.81 0.20 60.38
C GLY A 345 -9.94 -1.01 60.77
N MET A 346 -10.32 -2.23 60.38
CA MET A 346 -9.54 -3.45 60.66
C MET A 346 -8.83 -4.06 59.44
N GLY A 347 -9.05 -3.48 58.26
CA GLY A 347 -8.36 -3.82 57.02
C GLY A 347 -6.87 -3.47 57.02
N PHE A 348 -6.25 -3.65 55.87
CA PHE A 348 -4.88 -3.23 55.63
C PHE A 348 -4.75 -1.71 55.83
N GLY A 349 -3.62 -1.25 56.38
CA GLY A 349 -3.44 0.17 56.72
C GLY A 349 -4.22 0.69 57.94
N ASN A 350 -5.02 -0.16 58.60
CA ASN A 350 -6.03 0.24 59.59
C ASN A 350 -7.19 1.06 58.98
N GLU A 351 -7.48 0.82 57.71
CA GLU A 351 -8.59 1.40 56.97
C GLU A 351 -9.53 0.28 56.55
N GLY A 352 -10.81 0.59 56.35
CA GLY A 352 -11.76 -0.36 55.75
C GLY A 352 -11.94 -1.68 56.49
N LYS A 353 -12.47 -2.68 55.79
CA LYS A 353 -12.80 -4.00 56.31
C LYS A 353 -11.86 -5.06 55.71
N ALA A 354 -11.77 -6.21 56.36
CA ALA A 354 -11.06 -7.38 55.85
C ALA A 354 -11.94 -8.63 55.98
N PHE A 355 -11.62 -9.66 55.20
CA PHE A 355 -12.20 -10.99 55.38
C PHE A 355 -11.38 -11.77 56.40
N PHE A 356 -12.03 -12.48 57.32
CA PHE A 356 -11.37 -13.32 58.31
C PHE A 356 -11.85 -14.77 58.29
N VAL A 357 -10.95 -15.69 58.67
CA VAL A 357 -11.25 -17.10 58.95
C VAL A 357 -10.59 -17.50 60.27
N THR A 358 -11.35 -17.98 61.23
CA THR A 358 -10.85 -18.56 62.49
C THR A 358 -10.95 -20.08 62.45
N ASN A 359 -9.80 -20.75 62.44
CA ASN A 359 -9.71 -22.21 62.58
C ASN A 359 -9.32 -22.58 64.03
N PRO A 360 -10.16 -23.32 64.78
CA PRO A 360 -9.91 -23.57 66.20
C PRO A 360 -8.71 -24.49 66.49
N SER A 361 -8.30 -25.33 65.53
CA SER A 361 -7.16 -26.24 65.69
C SER A 361 -6.57 -26.67 64.34
N LEU A 362 -5.33 -27.13 64.35
CA LEU A 362 -4.75 -27.80 63.18
C LEU A 362 -5.57 -29.05 62.80
N THR A 363 -5.62 -29.33 61.51
CA THR A 363 -6.36 -30.47 60.92
C THR A 363 -5.41 -31.49 60.29
N GLY A 364 -5.96 -32.62 59.79
CA GLY A 364 -5.18 -33.69 59.14
C GLY A 364 -4.69 -33.36 57.73
N GLY A 365 -5.23 -32.29 57.12
CA GLY A 365 -4.83 -31.78 55.81
C GLY A 365 -5.34 -30.36 55.58
N PHE A 366 -4.68 -29.61 54.69
CA PHE A 366 -4.98 -28.21 54.42
C PHE A 366 -6.40 -27.98 53.89
N TRP A 367 -6.96 -28.94 53.14
CA TRP A 367 -8.32 -28.88 52.56
C TRP A 367 -9.47 -29.04 53.58
N GLU A 368 -9.17 -29.38 54.83
CA GLU A 368 -10.21 -29.57 55.85
C GLU A 368 -10.84 -28.26 56.33
N VAL A 369 -10.22 -27.11 56.04
CA VAL A 369 -10.78 -25.77 56.24
C VAL A 369 -10.52 -24.93 54.99
N GLN A 370 -11.58 -24.55 54.28
CA GLN A 370 -11.47 -23.83 53.02
C GLN A 370 -12.43 -22.65 52.93
N THR A 371 -11.99 -21.60 52.27
CA THR A 371 -12.82 -20.52 51.75
C THR A 371 -12.85 -20.60 50.23
N VAL A 372 -14.01 -20.31 49.64
CA VAL A 372 -14.26 -20.44 48.20
C VAL A 372 -14.80 -19.13 47.66
N TYR A 373 -14.15 -18.61 46.63
CA TYR A 373 -14.68 -17.61 45.73
C TYR A 373 -14.97 -18.28 44.39
N GLY A 374 -16.23 -18.20 43.92
CA GLY A 374 -16.64 -18.73 42.63
C GLY A 374 -16.57 -17.64 41.56
N PHE A 375 -15.97 -17.96 40.42
CA PHE A 375 -15.98 -17.09 39.25
C PHE A 375 -17.35 -17.13 38.57
N GLN A 376 -17.70 -16.06 37.84
CA GLN A 376 -18.92 -16.04 37.03
C GLN A 376 -18.79 -16.98 35.82
N GLU A 377 -17.60 -17.05 35.22
CA GLU A 377 -17.23 -17.95 34.14
C GLU A 377 -15.91 -18.66 34.47
N PRO A 378 -15.66 -19.88 33.93
CA PRO A 378 -14.39 -20.57 34.11
C PRO A 378 -13.19 -19.77 33.58
N LEU A 379 -12.03 -19.95 34.21
CA LEU A 379 -10.77 -19.40 33.73
C LEU A 379 -10.29 -20.10 32.45
N GLU A 380 -9.57 -19.38 31.61
CA GLU A 380 -9.06 -19.86 30.32
C GLU A 380 -7.91 -20.86 30.50
N MET A 381 -8.05 -22.05 29.92
CA MET A 381 -7.02 -23.09 29.99
C MET A 381 -5.77 -22.67 29.21
N GLY A 382 -4.60 -22.83 29.84
CA GLY A 382 -3.30 -22.47 29.27
C GLY A 382 -2.81 -21.08 29.68
N GLU A 383 -3.69 -20.23 30.21
CA GLU A 383 -3.36 -18.88 30.65
C GLU A 383 -2.74 -18.86 32.05
N THR A 384 -1.86 -17.88 32.29
CA THR A 384 -1.21 -17.67 33.58
C THR A 384 -1.93 -16.60 34.37
N TYR A 385 -2.22 -16.89 35.64
CA TYR A 385 -2.93 -16.01 36.55
C TYR A 385 -2.01 -15.57 37.68
N GLU A 386 -2.02 -14.27 37.98
CA GLU A 386 -1.33 -13.66 39.11
C GLU A 386 -2.32 -13.36 40.23
N LEU A 387 -2.07 -13.93 41.42
CA LEU A 387 -2.82 -13.69 42.64
C LEU A 387 -2.00 -12.78 43.57
N SER A 388 -2.60 -11.69 44.02
CA SER A 388 -2.04 -10.87 45.08
C SER A 388 -3.08 -10.53 46.15
N PHE A 389 -2.63 -10.42 47.41
CA PHE A 389 -3.47 -10.01 48.53
C PHE A 389 -2.60 -9.65 49.74
N TRP A 390 -3.17 -8.87 50.66
CA TRP A 390 -2.60 -8.67 51.99
C TRP A 390 -3.08 -9.77 52.93
N VAL A 391 -2.20 -10.28 53.80
CA VAL A 391 -2.53 -11.29 54.81
C VAL A 391 -1.87 -11.02 56.17
N LYS A 392 -2.59 -11.28 57.27
CA LYS A 392 -2.04 -11.39 58.62
C LYS A 392 -2.74 -12.50 59.40
N GLY A 393 -2.09 -13.04 60.41
CA GLY A 393 -2.63 -14.07 61.29
C GLY A 393 -2.61 -13.67 62.76
N THR A 394 -3.24 -14.44 63.63
CA THR A 394 -3.06 -14.28 65.10
C THR A 394 -1.80 -14.96 65.62
N THR A 395 -1.14 -15.76 64.79
CA THR A 395 0.09 -16.53 65.06
C THR A 395 0.80 -16.79 63.73
N ASP A 396 2.02 -17.32 63.80
CA ASP A 396 2.73 -17.83 62.63
C ASP A 396 2.10 -19.14 62.12
N GLY A 397 2.03 -19.30 60.79
CA GLY A 397 1.53 -20.53 60.17
C GLY A 397 1.52 -20.48 58.65
N ILE A 398 0.82 -21.41 58.01
CA ILE A 398 0.78 -21.54 56.54
C ILE A 398 -0.66 -21.67 56.05
N ILE A 399 -0.96 -20.98 54.95
CA ILE A 399 -2.18 -21.17 54.16
C ILE A 399 -1.81 -21.52 52.71
N ARG A 400 -2.77 -22.01 51.93
CA ARG A 400 -2.54 -22.39 50.51
C ARG A 400 -3.66 -21.88 49.60
N PRO A 401 -3.34 -20.98 48.65
CA PRO A 401 -4.26 -20.62 47.59
C PRO A 401 -4.17 -21.58 46.39
N GLU A 402 -5.30 -21.90 45.77
CA GLU A 402 -5.40 -22.79 44.60
C GLU A 402 -6.53 -22.35 43.65
N LEU A 403 -6.36 -22.58 42.34
CA LEU A 403 -7.46 -22.58 41.37
C LEU A 403 -8.06 -23.98 41.30
N GLN A 404 -9.38 -24.13 41.38
CA GLN A 404 -10.01 -25.45 41.52
C GLN A 404 -11.24 -25.63 40.60
N SER A 405 -11.35 -26.83 40.04
CA SER A 405 -12.52 -27.29 39.26
C SER A 405 -13.59 -27.96 40.15
N PRO A 406 -14.84 -28.14 39.69
CA PRO A 406 -15.89 -28.84 40.44
C PRO A 406 -15.51 -30.24 40.95
N ASN A 407 -14.63 -30.92 40.20
CA ASN A 407 -14.14 -32.27 40.52
C ASN A 407 -12.99 -32.29 41.56
N TYR A 408 -12.65 -31.14 42.14
CA TYR A 408 -11.57 -30.93 43.13
C TYR A 408 -10.14 -31.05 42.59
N SER A 409 -9.94 -31.24 41.29
CA SER A 409 -8.62 -31.03 40.69
C SER A 409 -8.24 -29.55 40.81
N SER A 410 -6.97 -29.26 41.10
CA SER A 410 -6.51 -27.90 41.34
C SER A 410 -5.13 -27.60 40.79
N ASP A 411 -4.89 -26.31 40.53
CA ASP A 411 -3.59 -25.72 40.26
C ASP A 411 -3.20 -24.85 41.47
N GLY A 412 -2.15 -25.26 42.19
CA GLY A 412 -1.73 -24.58 43.41
C GLY A 412 -0.77 -23.41 43.13
N PHE A 413 -1.01 -22.27 43.78
CA PHE A 413 -0.10 -21.12 43.74
C PHE A 413 1.14 -21.29 44.65
N GLY A 414 1.15 -22.33 45.49
CA GLY A 414 2.20 -22.58 46.48
C GLY A 414 1.73 -22.37 47.93
N GLN A 415 2.69 -22.40 48.86
CA GLN A 415 2.43 -22.14 50.27
C GLN A 415 2.65 -20.67 50.61
N VAL A 416 1.75 -20.11 51.41
CA VAL A 416 1.84 -18.74 51.92
C VAL A 416 2.13 -18.79 53.40
N TYR A 417 3.24 -18.20 53.81
CA TYR A 417 3.55 -17.99 55.21
C TYR A 417 2.72 -16.83 55.75
N VAL A 418 2.12 -17.01 56.92
CA VAL A 418 1.30 -16.01 57.60
C VAL A 418 1.94 -15.70 58.94
N SER A 419 2.02 -14.40 59.29
CA SER A 419 2.58 -13.90 60.56
C SER A 419 1.60 -12.92 61.21
N PRO A 420 1.84 -12.52 62.48
CA PRO A 420 1.06 -11.46 63.13
C PRO A 420 1.06 -10.08 62.45
N GLU A 421 1.97 -9.84 61.50
CA GLU A 421 2.05 -8.60 60.75
C GLU A 421 1.42 -8.74 59.35
N TRP A 422 0.82 -7.65 58.86
CA TRP A 422 0.34 -7.56 57.49
C TRP A 422 1.51 -7.71 56.50
N GLN A 423 1.35 -8.63 55.55
CA GLN A 423 2.31 -8.84 54.47
C GLN A 423 1.58 -8.94 53.14
N ARG A 424 2.18 -8.40 52.09
CA ARG A 424 1.69 -8.53 50.72
C ARG A 424 2.23 -9.84 50.13
N ILE A 425 1.33 -10.61 49.55
CA ILE A 425 1.61 -11.87 48.89
C ILE A 425 1.38 -11.67 47.40
N GLU A 426 2.30 -12.20 46.58
CA GLU A 426 2.21 -12.21 45.13
C GLU A 426 2.66 -13.59 44.64
N LEU A 427 1.79 -14.27 43.91
CA LEU A 427 1.98 -15.63 43.43
C LEU A 427 1.40 -15.77 42.02
N SER A 428 1.83 -16.79 41.27
CA SER A 428 1.22 -17.10 39.99
C SER A 428 1.07 -18.61 39.78
N THR A 429 0.09 -18.98 38.93
CA THR A 429 -0.10 -20.35 38.45
C THR A 429 -0.75 -20.33 37.07
N THR A 430 -0.58 -21.40 36.30
CA THR A 430 -1.24 -21.58 35.00
C THR A 430 -2.49 -22.45 35.17
N ALA A 431 -3.61 -22.05 34.56
CA ALA A 431 -4.83 -22.86 34.56
C ALA A 431 -4.64 -24.08 33.62
N THR A 432 -4.71 -25.30 34.17
CA THR A 432 -4.42 -26.53 33.40
C THR A 432 -5.66 -27.27 32.92
N ALA A 433 -6.87 -26.74 33.19
CA ALA A 433 -8.14 -27.34 32.82
C ALA A 433 -9.16 -26.27 32.39
N GLU A 434 -10.08 -26.63 31.50
CA GLU A 434 -11.12 -25.75 30.94
C GLU A 434 -12.20 -25.33 31.96
N ASP A 435 -12.27 -25.99 33.11
CA ASP A 435 -13.35 -25.83 34.10
C ASP A 435 -12.86 -25.25 35.45
N ARG A 436 -11.77 -24.48 35.44
CA ARG A 436 -11.24 -23.78 36.62
C ARG A 436 -12.16 -22.63 37.03
N GLU A 437 -13.16 -22.94 37.86
CA GLU A 437 -14.24 -21.98 38.21
C GLU A 437 -14.12 -21.40 39.64
N ARG A 438 -13.09 -21.76 40.42
CA ARG A 438 -12.97 -21.34 41.83
C ARG A 438 -11.57 -20.90 42.21
N LEU A 439 -11.49 -19.83 43.00
CA LEU A 439 -10.33 -19.53 43.85
C LEU A 439 -10.59 -20.09 45.26
N ILE A 440 -9.66 -20.92 45.74
CA ILE A 440 -9.72 -21.58 47.04
C ILE A 440 -8.59 -21.06 47.91
N LEU A 441 -8.88 -20.71 49.17
CA LEU A 441 -7.86 -20.56 50.21
C LEU A 441 -8.06 -21.64 51.28
N SER A 442 -7.00 -22.38 51.55
CA SER A 442 -6.97 -23.50 52.49
C SER A 442 -6.22 -23.14 53.77
N TYR A 443 -6.81 -23.44 54.94
CA TYR A 443 -6.38 -22.98 56.26
C TYR A 443 -6.12 -24.12 57.27
N GLY A 444 -6.23 -25.39 56.87
CA GLY A 444 -6.16 -26.52 57.79
C GLY A 444 -4.87 -26.62 58.63
N GLU A 445 -3.76 -26.11 58.09
CA GLU A 445 -2.45 -26.07 58.77
C GLU A 445 -2.21 -24.78 59.58
N PHE A 446 -3.23 -23.94 59.75
CA PHE A 446 -3.20 -22.72 60.56
C PHE A 446 -4.20 -22.82 61.72
N ALA A 447 -3.74 -22.73 62.97
CA ALA A 447 -4.62 -22.68 64.14
C ALA A 447 -4.67 -21.25 64.69
N GLY A 448 -5.80 -20.58 64.53
CA GLY A 448 -5.95 -19.16 64.85
C GLY A 448 -6.86 -18.45 63.84
N THR A 449 -6.81 -17.11 63.84
CA THR A 449 -7.52 -16.29 62.84
C THR A 449 -6.56 -15.78 61.78
N VAL A 450 -6.93 -15.94 60.51
CA VAL A 450 -6.27 -15.32 59.36
C VAL A 450 -7.18 -14.21 58.83
N TYR A 451 -6.60 -13.06 58.52
CA TYR A 451 -7.24 -11.92 57.86
C TYR A 451 -6.63 -11.75 56.48
N ILE A 452 -7.46 -11.53 55.47
CA ILE A 452 -7.04 -11.19 54.11
C ILE A 452 -7.76 -9.93 53.63
N ASP A 453 -7.09 -9.17 52.78
CA ASP A 453 -7.60 -7.91 52.25
C ASP A 453 -7.00 -7.60 50.86
N ASN A 454 -7.69 -6.79 50.06
CA ASN A 454 -7.34 -6.39 48.69
C ASN A 454 -6.91 -7.57 47.81
N VAL A 455 -7.78 -8.59 47.70
CA VAL A 455 -7.51 -9.76 46.88
C VAL A 455 -7.69 -9.44 45.40
N VAL A 456 -6.62 -9.64 44.64
CA VAL A 456 -6.58 -9.44 43.20
C VAL A 456 -6.17 -10.74 42.52
N LEU A 457 -6.97 -11.19 41.55
CA LEU A 457 -6.59 -12.23 40.61
C LEU A 457 -6.72 -11.68 39.20
N LYS A 458 -5.64 -11.69 38.42
CA LYS A 458 -5.64 -11.22 37.02
C LYS A 458 -4.96 -12.23 36.10
N ASN A 459 -5.35 -12.27 34.84
CA ASN A 459 -4.64 -13.03 33.81
C ASN A 459 -3.51 -12.16 33.24
N THR A 460 -2.31 -12.72 33.06
CA THR A 460 -1.13 -12.03 32.53
C THR A 460 -1.28 -11.58 31.08
N SER A 461 -2.20 -12.20 30.33
CA SER A 461 -2.50 -11.89 28.93
C SER A 461 -3.62 -10.85 28.76
N SER A 462 -4.40 -10.58 29.81
CA SER A 462 -5.43 -9.52 29.83
C SER A 462 -5.06 -8.42 30.82
N SER A 463 -3.97 -7.74 30.49
CA SER A 463 -3.79 -6.36 30.94
C SER A 463 -4.92 -5.55 30.28
N SER A 464 -5.83 -4.91 31.03
CA SER A 464 -6.94 -4.13 30.46
C SER A 464 -6.51 -2.74 29.95
N GLY A 465 -5.27 -2.66 29.49
CA GLY A 465 -4.89 -1.79 28.39
C GLY A 465 -3.59 -2.29 27.78
N GLY A 466 -3.36 -1.90 26.54
CA GLY A 466 -2.50 -2.57 25.58
C GLY A 466 -3.27 -3.42 24.57
N GLU A 467 -4.61 -3.39 24.57
CA GLU A 467 -5.41 -4.11 23.58
C GLU A 467 -5.23 -3.46 22.21
N THR A 468 -4.71 -4.25 21.26
CA THR A 468 -4.52 -3.79 19.88
C THR A 468 -5.74 -4.19 19.07
N THR A 469 -6.53 -3.20 18.69
CA THR A 469 -7.66 -3.38 17.76
C THR A 469 -7.18 -3.13 16.34
N ILE A 470 -7.67 -3.94 15.38
CA ILE A 470 -7.41 -3.72 13.97
C ILE A 470 -8.60 -2.96 13.39
N VAL A 471 -8.35 -1.72 12.99
CA VAL A 471 -9.35 -0.84 12.38
C VAL A 471 -9.19 -0.93 10.87
N ASN A 472 -10.15 -1.59 10.24
CA ASN A 472 -10.24 -1.61 8.78
C ASN A 472 -10.69 -0.23 8.28
N LYS A 473 -10.10 0.21 7.16
CA LYS A 473 -10.61 1.37 6.44
C LYS A 473 -11.94 1.01 5.76
N THR A 474 -12.88 1.92 5.83
CA THR A 474 -14.16 1.87 5.10
C THR A 474 -13.93 1.92 3.58
N ASP A 475 -14.91 1.49 2.80
CA ASP A 475 -14.78 1.51 1.34
C ASP A 475 -14.69 2.95 0.81
N GLU A 476 -15.41 3.89 1.43
CA GLU A 476 -15.31 5.32 1.13
C GLU A 476 -13.91 5.87 1.44
N GLU A 477 -13.30 5.49 2.56
CA GLU A 477 -11.91 5.87 2.88
C GLU A 477 -10.94 5.33 1.83
N LYS A 478 -11.08 4.05 1.44
CA LYS A 478 -10.23 3.43 0.41
C LYS A 478 -10.38 4.12 -0.93
N GLU A 479 -11.60 4.36 -1.39
CA GLU A 479 -11.88 5.08 -2.64
C GLU A 479 -11.15 6.43 -2.65
N MET A 480 -11.32 7.24 -1.61
CA MET A 480 -10.71 8.56 -1.55
C MET A 480 -9.17 8.53 -1.48
N ILE A 481 -8.59 7.57 -0.75
CA ILE A 481 -7.14 7.41 -0.62
C ILE A 481 -6.54 7.02 -1.98
N ILE A 482 -7.14 6.03 -2.66
CA ILE A 482 -6.69 5.56 -3.97
C ILE A 482 -6.90 6.63 -5.04
N GLU A 483 -7.98 7.41 -4.97
CA GLU A 483 -8.19 8.55 -5.87
C GLU A 483 -7.08 9.60 -5.71
N SER A 484 -6.71 9.92 -4.47
CA SER A 484 -5.62 10.86 -4.19
C SER A 484 -4.27 10.33 -4.68
N ALA A 485 -4.02 9.02 -4.56
CA ALA A 485 -2.82 8.38 -5.09
C ALA A 485 -2.78 8.44 -6.63
N LEU A 486 -3.92 8.21 -7.30
CA LEU A 486 -4.06 8.34 -8.75
C LEU A 486 -3.78 9.78 -9.23
N GLU A 487 -4.34 10.78 -8.54
CA GLU A 487 -4.11 12.19 -8.83
C GLU A 487 -2.64 12.58 -8.68
N ASN A 488 -2.01 12.20 -7.56
CA ASN A 488 -0.60 12.48 -7.31
C ASN A 488 0.31 11.83 -8.36
N TRP A 489 0.00 10.59 -8.75
CA TRP A 489 0.74 9.88 -9.79
C TRP A 489 0.62 10.57 -11.16
N ILE A 490 -0.60 10.76 -11.66
CA ILE A 490 -0.84 11.33 -12.99
C ILE A 490 -0.32 12.77 -13.09
N SER A 491 -0.63 13.61 -12.09
CA SER A 491 -0.16 14.99 -12.07
C SER A 491 1.37 15.07 -12.04
N GLY A 492 2.02 14.25 -11.20
CA GLY A 492 3.46 14.25 -11.04
C GLY A 492 4.19 13.76 -12.28
N ILE A 493 3.78 12.63 -12.87
CA ILE A 493 4.44 12.10 -14.07
C ILE A 493 4.23 13.01 -15.27
N MET A 494 3.01 13.51 -15.52
CA MET A 494 2.75 14.35 -16.68
C MET A 494 3.43 15.73 -16.57
N THR A 495 3.46 16.32 -15.37
CA THR A 495 4.23 17.55 -15.13
C THR A 495 5.73 17.35 -15.40
N ALA A 496 6.27 16.18 -15.05
CA ALA A 496 7.69 15.87 -15.25
C ALA A 496 8.05 15.52 -16.71
N THR A 497 7.07 15.27 -17.57
CA THR A 497 7.29 14.64 -18.88
C THR A 497 6.72 15.44 -20.05
N GLY A 498 6.73 16.78 -19.96
CA GLY A 498 6.16 17.68 -20.97
C GLY A 498 6.70 17.60 -22.41
N TYR A 499 7.66 16.72 -22.71
CA TYR A 499 8.09 16.39 -24.08
C TYR A 499 7.26 15.26 -24.71
N VAL A 500 6.57 14.46 -23.91
CA VAL A 500 5.71 13.36 -24.35
C VAL A 500 4.42 13.94 -24.92
N GLN A 501 4.05 13.55 -26.14
CA GLN A 501 2.95 14.18 -26.92
C GLN A 501 1.72 13.28 -27.06
N ALA A 502 1.83 12.00 -26.69
CA ALA A 502 0.72 11.07 -26.69
C ALA A 502 0.90 10.05 -25.58
N TRP A 503 -0.20 9.58 -25.00
CA TRP A 503 -0.20 8.67 -23.85
C TRP A 503 -1.25 7.59 -23.98
N ASP A 504 -0.88 6.36 -23.61
CA ASP A 504 -1.85 5.41 -23.10
C ASP A 504 -2.23 5.83 -21.68
N VAL A 505 -3.44 6.39 -21.52
CA VAL A 505 -3.97 6.79 -20.21
C VAL A 505 -4.42 5.56 -19.44
N VAL A 506 -5.13 4.66 -20.10
CA VAL A 506 -5.64 3.42 -19.53
C VAL A 506 -5.23 2.26 -20.42
N ASN A 507 -4.52 1.30 -19.85
CA ASN A 507 -4.02 0.12 -20.52
C ASN A 507 -4.77 -1.13 -20.02
N GLU A 508 -5.21 -1.95 -20.96
CA GLU A 508 -5.82 -3.27 -20.76
C GLU A 508 -6.97 -3.30 -19.74
N PRO A 509 -7.97 -2.40 -19.88
CA PRO A 509 -9.07 -2.33 -18.92
C PRO A 509 -10.05 -3.51 -19.03
N MET A 510 -10.18 -4.15 -20.21
CA MET A 510 -11.27 -5.08 -20.47
C MET A 510 -10.94 -6.51 -20.02
N ASP A 511 -11.89 -7.18 -19.37
CA ASP A 511 -11.74 -8.57 -18.95
C ASP A 511 -11.75 -9.53 -20.14
N ASP A 512 -10.89 -10.55 -20.11
CA ASP A 512 -10.79 -11.51 -21.22
C ASP A 512 -11.94 -12.53 -21.23
N GLY A 513 -12.47 -12.89 -20.05
CA GLY A 513 -13.55 -13.85 -19.88
C GLY A 513 -14.94 -13.22 -20.02
N ASN A 514 -15.07 -11.94 -19.66
CA ASN A 514 -16.28 -11.13 -19.70
C ASN A 514 -16.02 -9.85 -20.51
N PRO A 515 -16.04 -9.92 -21.85
CA PRO A 515 -15.46 -8.88 -22.71
C PRO A 515 -16.09 -7.47 -22.64
N TYR A 516 -17.21 -7.31 -21.93
CA TYR A 516 -17.90 -6.03 -21.70
C TYR A 516 -17.71 -5.48 -20.28
N GLU A 517 -17.02 -6.22 -19.41
CA GLU A 517 -16.73 -5.85 -18.03
C GLU A 517 -15.24 -5.47 -17.89
N LEU A 518 -14.94 -4.73 -16.82
CA LEU A 518 -13.57 -4.34 -16.49
C LEU A 518 -12.86 -5.46 -15.72
N LYS A 519 -11.53 -5.57 -15.90
CA LYS A 519 -10.70 -6.47 -15.10
C LYS A 519 -10.83 -6.16 -13.61
N SER A 520 -10.94 -7.19 -12.79
CA SER A 520 -11.08 -7.10 -11.33
C SER A 520 -10.18 -8.12 -10.65
N GLY A 521 -9.51 -7.71 -9.58
CA GLY A 521 -8.79 -8.61 -8.68
C GLY A 521 -9.65 -9.08 -7.50
N ALA A 522 -10.85 -8.52 -7.30
CA ALA A 522 -11.67 -8.75 -6.10
C ALA A 522 -12.00 -10.21 -5.78
N ASN A 523 -11.92 -11.12 -6.77
CA ASN A 523 -12.16 -12.56 -6.58
C ASN A 523 -10.93 -13.44 -6.89
N ASP A 524 -9.78 -12.82 -7.13
CA ASP A 524 -8.55 -13.55 -7.42
C ASP A 524 -7.77 -13.79 -6.12
N THR A 525 -7.47 -15.06 -5.83
CA THR A 525 -6.68 -15.45 -4.67
C THR A 525 -5.17 -15.43 -4.93
N ASP A 526 -4.76 -15.29 -6.19
CA ASP A 526 -3.37 -15.40 -6.66
C ASP A 526 -2.90 -14.12 -7.38
N ILE A 527 -3.29 -12.94 -6.87
CA ILE A 527 -2.83 -11.63 -7.37
C ILE A 527 -1.30 -11.51 -7.20
N THR A 528 -0.59 -11.13 -8.27
CA THR A 528 0.86 -10.94 -8.21
C THR A 528 1.23 -9.68 -7.42
N SER A 529 2.48 -9.59 -6.94
CA SER A 529 2.94 -8.47 -6.10
C SER A 529 2.98 -7.11 -6.80
N ASP A 530 2.86 -7.09 -8.12
CA ASP A 530 2.85 -5.88 -8.95
C ASP A 530 1.47 -5.60 -9.60
N GLU A 531 0.43 -6.34 -9.20
CA GLU A 531 -0.94 -6.11 -9.65
C GLU A 531 -1.75 -5.27 -8.67
N PHE A 532 -2.45 -4.27 -9.20
CA PHE A 532 -3.41 -3.45 -8.48
C PHE A 532 -4.54 -2.97 -9.42
N TYR A 533 -5.78 -3.30 -9.08
CA TYR A 533 -6.95 -3.05 -9.93
C TYR A 533 -7.66 -1.76 -9.49
N TRP A 534 -7.39 -0.66 -10.18
CA TRP A 534 -7.96 0.67 -9.86
C TRP A 534 -9.49 0.67 -9.77
N GLN A 535 -10.17 -0.11 -10.61
CA GLN A 535 -11.63 -0.17 -10.64
C GLN A 535 -12.23 -0.84 -9.40
N ASP A 536 -11.49 -1.70 -8.69
CA ASP A 536 -11.98 -2.37 -7.48
C ASP A 536 -12.18 -1.37 -6.32
N TYR A 537 -11.56 -0.19 -6.41
CA TYR A 537 -11.67 0.88 -5.40
C TYR A 537 -12.34 2.15 -5.94
N LEU A 538 -12.15 2.48 -7.21
CA LEU A 538 -12.68 3.70 -7.83
C LEU A 538 -13.89 3.44 -8.75
N GLY A 539 -14.31 2.19 -8.86
CA GLY A 539 -15.37 1.75 -9.77
C GLY A 539 -15.03 1.99 -11.24
N LYS A 540 -16.06 1.90 -12.08
CA LYS A 540 -15.97 2.12 -13.53
C LYS A 540 -15.51 3.54 -13.91
N ASP A 541 -15.60 4.50 -12.99
CA ASP A 541 -15.21 5.90 -13.22
C ASP A 541 -13.71 6.16 -13.08
N TYR A 542 -12.90 5.16 -12.68
CA TYR A 542 -11.45 5.34 -12.57
C TYR A 542 -10.82 5.85 -13.89
N ALA A 543 -11.29 5.36 -15.04
CA ALA A 543 -10.81 5.84 -16.34
C ALA A 543 -11.29 7.27 -16.63
N VAL A 544 -12.52 7.62 -16.26
CA VAL A 544 -13.04 8.99 -16.39
C VAL A 544 -12.15 9.96 -15.63
N LYS A 545 -11.83 9.62 -14.37
CA LYS A 545 -10.90 10.39 -13.52
C LYS A 545 -9.52 10.47 -14.17
N ALA A 546 -8.96 9.34 -14.61
CA ALA A 546 -7.63 9.29 -15.24
C ALA A 546 -7.55 10.15 -16.52
N PHE A 547 -8.54 10.10 -17.40
CA PHE A 547 -8.57 10.93 -18.62
C PHE A 547 -8.74 12.42 -18.33
N ASN A 548 -9.56 12.78 -17.33
CA ASN A 548 -9.73 14.18 -16.92
C ASN A 548 -8.45 14.75 -16.30
N LEU A 549 -7.81 13.98 -15.40
CA LEU A 549 -6.51 14.34 -14.83
C LEU A 549 -5.45 14.45 -15.92
N ALA A 550 -5.37 13.45 -16.81
CA ALA A 550 -4.41 13.47 -17.89
C ALA A 550 -4.62 14.69 -18.79
N ARG A 551 -5.86 15.04 -19.13
CA ARG A 551 -6.17 16.25 -19.90
C ARG A 551 -5.80 17.54 -19.18
N GLN A 552 -5.93 17.58 -17.85
CA GLN A 552 -5.61 18.75 -17.04
C GLN A 552 -4.09 19.06 -17.05
N PHE A 553 -3.25 18.03 -17.06
CA PHE A 553 -1.79 18.18 -17.02
C PHE A 553 -1.09 18.00 -18.38
N ALA A 554 -1.83 17.57 -19.40
CA ALA A 554 -1.40 17.53 -20.80
C ALA A 554 -1.19 18.93 -21.39
N GLN A 555 -0.32 19.01 -22.40
CA GLN A 555 -0.31 20.14 -23.32
C GLN A 555 -1.57 20.12 -24.21
N PRO A 556 -2.00 21.27 -24.77
CA PRO A 556 -3.25 21.35 -25.53
C PRO A 556 -3.34 20.39 -26.73
N ASP A 557 -2.20 20.05 -27.33
CA ASP A 557 -2.11 19.21 -28.53
C ASP A 557 -1.79 17.74 -28.21
N ASP A 558 -1.62 17.39 -26.93
CA ASP A 558 -1.31 16.01 -26.56
C ASP A 558 -2.53 15.09 -26.78
N LEU A 559 -2.26 13.86 -27.21
CA LEU A 559 -3.28 12.88 -27.58
C LEU A 559 -3.39 11.77 -26.54
N LEU A 560 -4.60 11.50 -26.08
CA LEU A 560 -4.87 10.55 -25.00
C LEU A 560 -5.60 9.31 -25.53
N PHE A 561 -4.95 8.16 -25.36
CA PHE A 561 -5.39 6.85 -25.86
C PHE A 561 -5.86 5.95 -24.73
N ILE A 562 -6.79 5.05 -25.06
CA ILE A 562 -7.04 3.82 -24.32
C ILE A 562 -6.45 2.66 -25.14
N ASN A 563 -5.78 1.70 -24.50
CA ASN A 563 -5.05 0.63 -25.19
C ASN A 563 -5.45 -0.74 -24.64
N ASP A 564 -5.56 -1.77 -25.49
CA ASP A 564 -5.86 -3.14 -25.06
C ASP A 564 -5.32 -4.18 -26.07
N TYR A 565 -5.22 -5.44 -25.62
CA TYR A 565 -4.82 -6.60 -26.42
C TYR A 565 -5.98 -7.54 -26.71
N ASN A 566 -5.73 -8.52 -27.60
CA ASN A 566 -6.69 -9.53 -28.04
C ASN A 566 -7.95 -8.99 -28.72
N LEU A 567 -7.93 -7.74 -29.19
CA LEU A 567 -9.06 -7.12 -29.87
C LEU A 567 -9.34 -7.83 -31.22
N GLU A 568 -8.28 -8.28 -31.87
CA GLU A 568 -8.25 -9.09 -33.08
C GLU A 568 -8.58 -10.57 -32.84
N TYR A 569 -8.41 -11.08 -31.63
CA TYR A 569 -8.79 -12.46 -31.29
C TYR A 569 -10.25 -12.58 -30.84
N ASN A 570 -10.72 -11.59 -30.08
CA ASN A 570 -12.05 -11.51 -29.51
C ASN A 570 -12.73 -10.18 -29.87
N LEU A 571 -13.53 -10.21 -30.93
CA LEU A 571 -14.25 -9.03 -31.42
C LEU A 571 -15.32 -8.51 -30.43
N ASP A 572 -15.80 -9.35 -29.50
CA ASP A 572 -16.66 -8.87 -28.42
C ASP A 572 -15.88 -8.03 -27.41
N LYS A 573 -14.58 -8.30 -27.21
CA LYS A 573 -13.69 -7.45 -26.41
C LYS A 573 -13.48 -6.10 -27.09
N THR A 574 -13.30 -6.08 -28.41
CA THR A 574 -13.27 -4.83 -29.21
C THR A 574 -14.53 -4.00 -29.02
N ARG A 575 -15.71 -4.64 -29.12
CA ARG A 575 -16.99 -3.95 -28.88
C ARG A 575 -17.14 -3.48 -27.43
N GLY A 576 -16.68 -4.27 -26.47
CA GLY A 576 -16.66 -3.91 -25.06
C GLY A 576 -15.78 -2.69 -24.78
N LEU A 577 -14.57 -2.63 -25.33
CA LEU A 577 -13.68 -1.48 -25.23
C LEU A 577 -14.32 -0.23 -25.84
N ILE A 578 -14.93 -0.35 -27.03
CA ILE A 578 -15.67 0.77 -27.66
C ILE A 578 -16.81 1.24 -26.74
N LYS A 579 -17.58 0.32 -26.15
CA LYS A 579 -18.64 0.67 -25.18
C LYS A 579 -18.09 1.36 -23.94
N TYR A 580 -16.89 0.99 -23.49
CA TYR A 580 -16.24 1.65 -22.37
C TYR A 580 -15.76 3.06 -22.75
N VAL A 581 -15.22 3.25 -23.95
CA VAL A 581 -14.90 4.59 -24.49
C VAL A 581 -16.16 5.46 -24.55
N GLU A 582 -17.26 4.96 -25.10
CA GLU A 582 -18.54 5.68 -25.12
C GLU A 582 -19.00 6.06 -23.70
N TYR A 583 -18.82 5.15 -22.74
CA TYR A 583 -19.12 5.42 -21.33
C TYR A 583 -18.26 6.56 -20.78
N ILE A 584 -16.93 6.49 -20.96
CA ILE A 584 -15.99 7.50 -20.47
C ILE A 584 -16.37 8.89 -21.00
N GLU A 585 -16.71 8.97 -22.29
CA GLU A 585 -17.12 10.22 -22.92
C GLU A 585 -18.49 10.70 -22.47
N SER A 586 -19.42 9.79 -22.19
CA SER A 586 -20.73 10.14 -21.63
C SER A 586 -20.63 10.78 -20.24
N GLN A 587 -19.57 10.48 -19.48
CA GLN A 587 -19.29 11.07 -18.17
C GLN A 587 -18.45 12.36 -18.25
N GLY A 588 -18.14 12.85 -19.46
CA GLY A 588 -17.53 14.16 -19.68
C GLY A 588 -16.01 14.16 -19.87
N ALA A 589 -15.36 13.00 -19.85
CA ALA A 589 -13.97 12.86 -20.27
C ALA A 589 -13.84 12.79 -21.80
N ARG A 590 -12.63 12.95 -22.35
CA ARG A 590 -12.37 12.87 -23.80
C ARG A 590 -11.29 11.84 -24.09
N VAL A 591 -11.62 10.89 -24.96
CA VAL A 591 -10.68 9.90 -25.51
C VAL A 591 -10.38 10.27 -26.96
N ASP A 592 -9.11 10.50 -27.30
CA ASP A 592 -8.71 10.88 -28.67
C ASP A 592 -8.50 9.67 -29.57
N GLY A 593 -8.03 8.56 -28.99
CA GLY A 593 -7.66 7.39 -29.76
C GLY A 593 -7.82 6.07 -29.02
N ILE A 594 -7.83 4.99 -29.80
CA ILE A 594 -7.85 3.60 -29.33
C ILE A 594 -6.60 2.91 -29.88
N GLY A 595 -5.80 2.35 -28.98
CA GLY A 595 -4.68 1.47 -29.27
C GLY A 595 -5.14 0.02 -29.34
N THR A 596 -4.63 -0.70 -30.34
CA THR A 596 -4.67 -2.17 -30.40
C THR A 596 -3.24 -2.68 -30.35
N GLN A 597 -2.92 -3.49 -29.33
CA GLN A 597 -1.55 -3.97 -29.12
C GLN A 597 -1.07 -4.85 -30.27
N MET A 598 -1.94 -5.72 -30.80
CA MET A 598 -1.63 -6.64 -31.90
C MET A 598 -0.45 -7.59 -31.60
N HIS A 599 -0.48 -8.22 -30.43
CA HIS A 599 0.42 -9.34 -30.09
C HIS A 599 -0.05 -10.63 -30.77
N ILE A 600 0.40 -10.86 -32.00
CA ILE A 600 -0.15 -11.89 -32.89
C ILE A 600 0.86 -13.00 -33.23
N SER A 601 0.39 -14.02 -33.93
CA SER A 601 1.16 -15.18 -34.41
C SER A 601 0.91 -15.40 -35.91
N LEU A 602 1.60 -16.38 -36.51
CA LEU A 602 1.46 -16.71 -37.93
C LEU A 602 0.05 -17.19 -38.32
N ASP A 603 -0.67 -17.77 -37.38
CA ASP A 603 -1.99 -18.37 -37.56
C ASP A 603 -3.15 -17.48 -37.10
N SER A 604 -2.87 -16.23 -36.68
CA SER A 604 -3.91 -15.27 -36.31
C SER A 604 -4.90 -15.03 -37.45
N ASP A 605 -6.17 -14.91 -37.08
CA ASP A 605 -7.28 -14.82 -38.03
C ASP A 605 -7.30 -13.45 -38.73
N LYS A 606 -6.90 -13.46 -40.00
CA LYS A 606 -6.84 -12.28 -40.87
C LYS A 606 -8.19 -11.58 -41.04
N ASP A 607 -9.30 -12.33 -41.08
CA ASP A 607 -10.63 -11.75 -41.23
C ASP A 607 -11.03 -10.98 -39.97
N LYS A 608 -10.67 -11.50 -38.79
CA LYS A 608 -10.90 -10.78 -37.52
C LYS A 608 -10.01 -9.54 -37.37
N ILE A 609 -8.75 -9.59 -37.81
CA ILE A 609 -7.88 -8.40 -37.84
C ILE A 609 -8.53 -7.28 -38.67
N VAL A 610 -9.08 -7.62 -39.85
CA VAL A 610 -9.79 -6.67 -40.70
C VAL A 610 -11.07 -6.15 -40.02
N GLU A 611 -11.89 -7.04 -39.45
CA GLU A 611 -13.13 -6.63 -38.76
C GLU A 611 -12.84 -5.72 -37.55
N MET A 612 -11.78 -6.02 -36.77
CA MET A 612 -11.33 -5.16 -35.68
C MET A 612 -10.98 -3.76 -36.20
N PHE A 613 -10.17 -3.62 -37.26
CA PHE A 613 -9.83 -2.30 -37.81
C PHE A 613 -11.06 -1.54 -38.29
N GLN A 614 -12.03 -2.22 -38.90
CA GLN A 614 -13.30 -1.62 -39.31
C GLN A 614 -14.09 -1.11 -38.10
N LEU A 615 -14.25 -1.93 -37.05
CA LEU A 615 -14.93 -1.53 -35.81
C LEU A 615 -14.25 -0.33 -35.14
N LEU A 616 -12.91 -0.32 -35.08
CA LEU A 616 -12.16 0.80 -34.52
C LEU A 616 -12.30 2.06 -35.37
N ALA A 617 -12.26 1.95 -36.71
CA ALA A 617 -12.47 3.07 -37.61
C ALA A 617 -13.87 3.69 -37.48
N GLU A 618 -14.91 2.87 -37.31
CA GLU A 618 -16.30 3.33 -37.14
C GLU A 618 -16.50 4.26 -35.93
N THR A 619 -15.61 4.21 -34.94
CA THR A 619 -15.66 5.11 -33.77
C THR A 619 -15.33 6.57 -34.10
N GLY A 620 -14.68 6.84 -35.23
CA GLY A 620 -14.15 8.16 -35.58
C GLY A 620 -12.91 8.58 -34.77
N LYS A 621 -12.38 7.72 -33.89
CA LYS A 621 -11.18 7.97 -33.08
C LYS A 621 -9.90 7.74 -33.89
N LEU A 622 -8.79 8.28 -33.40
CA LEU A 622 -7.48 7.85 -33.86
C LEU A 622 -7.29 6.36 -33.52
N VAL A 623 -6.73 5.59 -34.43
CA VAL A 623 -6.39 4.18 -34.23
C VAL A 623 -4.88 4.06 -34.24
N LYS A 624 -4.30 3.39 -33.26
CA LYS A 624 -2.86 3.08 -33.21
C LYS A 624 -2.68 1.56 -33.12
N VAL A 625 -1.82 1.01 -33.96
CA VAL A 625 -1.24 -0.32 -33.68
C VAL A 625 -0.09 -0.07 -32.70
N SER A 626 -0.27 -0.40 -31.44
CA SER A 626 0.55 0.14 -30.35
C SER A 626 1.74 -0.73 -29.96
N GLU A 627 1.69 -2.05 -30.20
CA GLU A 627 2.68 -3.00 -29.67
C GLU A 627 2.93 -4.19 -30.62
N LEU A 628 2.96 -3.95 -31.94
CA LEU A 628 3.03 -5.03 -32.93
C LEU A 628 4.26 -5.92 -32.72
N ASP A 629 4.00 -7.19 -32.50
CA ASP A 629 4.94 -8.28 -32.65
C ASP A 629 4.23 -9.50 -33.24
N ILE A 630 4.96 -10.30 -34.02
CA ILE A 630 4.39 -11.45 -34.73
C ILE A 630 5.24 -12.67 -34.41
N ARG A 631 4.77 -13.50 -33.49
CA ARG A 631 5.49 -14.71 -33.08
C ARG A 631 5.52 -15.76 -34.18
N THR A 632 6.61 -16.52 -34.20
CA THR A 632 6.72 -17.73 -35.01
C THR A 632 6.25 -18.96 -34.25
N ASP A 633 6.25 -18.88 -32.91
CA ASP A 633 5.89 -19.95 -31.98
C ASP A 633 6.70 -21.26 -32.22
N VAL A 634 7.92 -21.11 -32.74
CA VAL A 634 8.88 -22.21 -32.98
C VAL A 634 10.29 -21.83 -32.53
N SER A 635 11.06 -22.83 -32.06
CA SER A 635 12.41 -22.61 -31.52
C SER A 635 13.50 -22.44 -32.59
N GLU A 636 13.25 -22.90 -33.82
CA GLU A 636 14.18 -22.81 -34.95
C GLU A 636 13.37 -22.57 -36.24
N PRO A 637 13.00 -21.31 -36.55
CA PRO A 637 12.18 -21.02 -37.72
C PRO A 637 12.95 -21.32 -39.01
N THR A 638 12.32 -22.05 -39.93
CA THR A 638 12.83 -22.24 -41.28
C THR A 638 12.65 -20.97 -42.11
N ASP A 639 13.31 -20.88 -43.26
CA ASP A 639 13.11 -19.76 -44.20
C ASP A 639 11.64 -19.60 -44.63
N GLU A 640 10.89 -20.71 -44.72
CA GLU A 640 9.45 -20.69 -45.00
C GLU A 640 8.64 -20.05 -43.87
N ILE A 641 8.97 -20.36 -42.61
CA ILE A 641 8.33 -19.77 -41.42
C ILE A 641 8.66 -18.27 -41.33
N LEU A 642 9.92 -17.89 -41.60
CA LEU A 642 10.33 -16.48 -41.65
C LEU A 642 9.62 -15.72 -42.78
N GLN A 643 9.34 -16.37 -43.91
CA GLN A 643 8.55 -15.77 -44.99
C GLN A 643 7.07 -15.62 -44.59
N GLN A 644 6.47 -16.61 -43.91
CA GLN A 644 5.11 -16.49 -43.39
C GLN A 644 4.98 -15.34 -42.39
N GLN A 645 5.98 -15.17 -41.52
CA GLN A 645 6.06 -14.03 -40.63
C GLN A 645 6.11 -12.71 -41.41
N ALA A 646 6.94 -12.64 -42.44
CA ALA A 646 7.07 -11.46 -43.28
C ALA A 646 5.75 -11.11 -44.00
N ASP A 647 5.03 -12.12 -44.47
CA ASP A 647 3.72 -11.96 -45.11
C ASP A 647 2.65 -11.46 -44.12
N MET A 648 2.73 -11.89 -42.85
CA MET A 648 1.82 -11.38 -41.81
C MET A 648 2.13 -9.92 -41.44
N TYR A 649 3.41 -9.53 -41.33
CA TYR A 649 3.79 -8.12 -41.14
C TYR A 649 3.28 -7.22 -42.28
N SER A 650 3.42 -7.66 -43.53
CA SER A 650 2.85 -6.95 -44.70
C SER A 650 1.34 -6.84 -44.60
N PHE A 651 0.68 -7.95 -44.29
CA PHE A 651 -0.77 -8.02 -44.19
C PHE A 651 -1.35 -7.06 -43.15
N VAL A 652 -0.75 -6.95 -41.95
CA VAL A 652 -1.23 -6.03 -40.91
C VAL A 652 -1.16 -4.58 -41.38
N VAL A 653 -0.06 -4.18 -42.02
CA VAL A 653 0.11 -2.82 -42.56
C VAL A 653 -0.93 -2.53 -43.64
N GLU A 654 -1.08 -3.44 -44.61
CA GLU A 654 -2.05 -3.31 -45.71
C GLU A 654 -3.50 -3.31 -45.20
N ALA A 655 -3.81 -4.13 -44.20
CA ALA A 655 -5.14 -4.17 -43.58
C ALA A 655 -5.45 -2.88 -42.83
N TYR A 656 -4.46 -2.33 -42.10
CA TYR A 656 -4.60 -1.05 -41.41
C TYR A 656 -4.82 0.10 -42.40
N GLU A 657 -4.02 0.15 -43.47
CA GLU A 657 -4.20 1.09 -44.57
C GLU A 657 -5.62 0.97 -45.16
N ALA A 658 -6.01 -0.22 -45.62
CA ALA A 658 -7.26 -0.39 -46.34
C ALA A 658 -8.52 -0.10 -45.51
N ASN A 659 -8.46 -0.26 -44.18
CA ASN A 659 -9.65 -0.24 -43.31
C ASN A 659 -9.71 0.95 -42.33
N VAL A 660 -8.59 1.64 -42.07
CA VAL A 660 -8.57 2.84 -41.22
C VAL A 660 -8.40 4.09 -42.08
N PRO A 661 -9.31 5.08 -42.02
CA PRO A 661 -9.16 6.31 -42.79
C PRO A 661 -7.89 7.09 -42.45
N VAL A 662 -7.25 7.72 -43.43
CA VAL A 662 -5.99 8.49 -43.27
C VAL A 662 -6.01 9.44 -42.05
N ALA A 663 -7.10 10.17 -41.84
CA ALA A 663 -7.24 11.12 -40.73
C ALA A 663 -7.30 10.46 -39.33
N GLN A 664 -7.57 9.15 -39.28
CA GLN A 664 -7.61 8.34 -38.06
C GLN A 664 -6.32 7.54 -37.86
N ARG A 665 -5.40 7.49 -38.83
CA ARG A 665 -4.19 6.68 -38.73
C ARG A 665 -3.13 7.37 -37.86
N TYR A 666 -3.06 7.05 -36.57
CA TYR A 666 -2.02 7.61 -35.70
C TYR A 666 -0.64 7.00 -36.00
N GLY A 667 -0.55 5.68 -36.14
CA GLY A 667 0.75 5.03 -36.29
C GLY A 667 0.78 3.54 -35.99
N ILE A 668 1.96 2.96 -36.24
CA ILE A 668 2.31 1.57 -35.92
C ILE A 668 3.59 1.59 -35.09
N THR A 669 3.56 1.00 -33.90
CA THR A 669 4.73 0.77 -33.06
C THR A 669 5.09 -0.72 -33.09
N VAL A 670 6.37 -1.03 -33.32
CA VAL A 670 6.91 -2.40 -33.23
C VAL A 670 7.45 -2.64 -31.82
N TRP A 671 6.94 -3.64 -31.10
CA TRP A 671 7.28 -3.85 -29.68
C TRP A 671 8.58 -4.63 -29.49
N GLY A 672 8.71 -5.77 -30.17
CA GLY A 672 9.96 -6.51 -30.28
C GLY A 672 10.71 -6.15 -31.55
N VAL A 673 11.46 -5.05 -31.57
CA VAL A 673 12.20 -4.64 -32.80
C VAL A 673 13.10 -5.78 -33.28
N SER A 674 13.84 -6.42 -32.38
CA SER A 674 14.56 -7.66 -32.65
C SER A 674 13.86 -8.86 -32.04
N ASP A 675 14.25 -10.05 -32.50
CA ASP A 675 13.99 -11.31 -31.80
C ASP A 675 14.52 -11.25 -30.36
N SER A 676 13.82 -11.95 -29.47
CA SER A 676 14.08 -11.91 -28.04
C SER A 676 15.27 -12.78 -27.65
N LEU A 677 16.06 -12.30 -26.69
CA LEU A 677 17.02 -13.14 -25.98
C LEU A 677 16.28 -14.16 -25.11
N GLU A 678 16.94 -15.27 -24.79
CA GLU A 678 16.40 -16.34 -23.92
C GLU A 678 16.03 -15.86 -22.51
N ASP A 679 16.65 -14.77 -22.03
CA ASP A 679 16.40 -14.16 -20.72
C ASP A 679 15.60 -12.86 -20.80
N ALA A 680 14.97 -12.57 -21.96
CA ALA A 680 14.13 -11.40 -22.11
C ALA A 680 12.87 -11.48 -21.23
N ASN A 681 12.47 -10.34 -20.67
CA ASN A 681 11.25 -10.24 -19.86
C ASN A 681 9.96 -10.38 -20.69
N TRP A 682 10.03 -10.12 -21.99
CA TRP A 682 8.93 -10.25 -22.93
C TRP A 682 9.28 -11.27 -24.02
N LEU A 683 8.45 -12.31 -24.14
CA LEU A 683 8.60 -13.40 -25.13
C LEU A 683 10.03 -13.99 -25.18
N PRO A 684 10.56 -14.55 -24.06
CA PRO A 684 11.93 -15.07 -24.02
C PRO A 684 12.18 -16.11 -25.11
N GLY A 685 13.26 -15.93 -25.88
CA GLY A 685 13.69 -16.84 -26.96
C GLY A 685 12.81 -16.85 -28.22
N GLU A 686 11.81 -15.97 -28.31
CA GLU A 686 10.91 -15.92 -29.47
C GLU A 686 11.56 -15.20 -30.67
N PHE A 687 11.09 -15.53 -31.88
CA PHE A 687 11.55 -14.92 -33.13
C PHE A 687 10.52 -13.91 -33.67
N GLN A 688 10.15 -12.91 -32.89
CA GLN A 688 9.04 -11.99 -33.20
C GLN A 688 9.39 -10.77 -34.05
N GLY A 689 10.68 -10.40 -34.15
CA GLY A 689 11.10 -9.08 -34.59
C GLY A 689 11.36 -8.93 -36.09
N LEU A 690 11.63 -7.69 -36.50
CA LEU A 690 12.09 -7.35 -37.86
C LEU A 690 13.59 -7.62 -38.04
N TRP A 691 14.32 -7.66 -36.94
CA TRP A 691 15.73 -8.04 -36.86
C TRP A 691 15.92 -9.31 -36.04
N ASP A 692 16.98 -10.07 -36.30
CA ASP A 692 17.39 -11.17 -35.43
C ASP A 692 18.08 -10.65 -34.14
N VAL A 693 18.42 -11.55 -33.22
CA VAL A 693 19.13 -11.24 -31.97
C VAL A 693 20.51 -10.59 -32.19
N ASN A 694 21.10 -10.71 -33.38
CA ASN A 694 22.37 -10.09 -33.76
C ASN A 694 22.17 -8.77 -34.53
N LEU A 695 20.92 -8.28 -34.61
CA LEU A 695 20.51 -7.09 -35.32
C LEU A 695 20.73 -7.18 -36.85
N ASN A 696 20.74 -8.38 -37.42
CA ASN A 696 20.62 -8.59 -38.86
C ASN A 696 19.15 -8.50 -39.27
N ARG A 697 18.88 -7.87 -40.42
CA ARG A 697 17.51 -7.77 -40.95
C ARG A 697 16.99 -9.14 -41.36
N LYS A 698 15.74 -9.42 -41.02
CA LYS A 698 14.98 -10.63 -41.42
C LYS A 698 14.14 -10.36 -42.69
N PRO A 699 13.59 -11.39 -43.35
CA PRO A 699 12.59 -11.21 -44.41
C PRO A 699 11.42 -10.30 -43.99
N ALA A 700 11.03 -10.36 -42.71
CA ALA A 700 10.02 -9.47 -42.13
C ALA A 700 10.35 -7.98 -42.30
N TYR A 701 11.61 -7.57 -42.16
CA TYR A 701 12.04 -6.19 -42.42
C TYR A 701 11.70 -5.73 -43.83
N LYS A 702 11.99 -6.58 -44.83
CA LYS A 702 11.76 -6.29 -46.24
C LYS A 702 10.26 -6.12 -46.52
N SER A 703 9.44 -7.09 -46.13
CA SER A 703 8.00 -7.03 -46.38
C SER A 703 7.33 -5.88 -45.63
N PHE A 704 7.73 -5.63 -44.38
CA PHE A 704 7.24 -4.48 -43.62
C PHE A 704 7.62 -3.16 -44.29
N ALA A 705 8.88 -2.99 -44.70
CA ALA A 705 9.34 -1.79 -45.42
C ALA A 705 8.59 -1.56 -46.75
N GLU A 706 8.27 -2.63 -47.47
CA GLU A 706 7.51 -2.53 -48.72
C GLU A 706 6.05 -2.14 -48.48
N ALA A 707 5.42 -2.70 -47.45
CA ALA A 707 4.05 -2.38 -47.08
C ALA A 707 3.91 -0.95 -46.57
N LEU A 708 4.90 -0.42 -45.85
CA LEU A 708 4.91 0.98 -45.37
C LEU A 708 4.80 2.02 -46.51
N LYS A 709 5.13 1.66 -47.75
CA LYS A 709 4.94 2.54 -48.93
C LYS A 709 3.49 2.90 -49.22
N SER A 710 2.55 2.19 -48.62
CA SER A 710 1.12 2.47 -48.74
C SER A 710 0.60 3.44 -47.67
N LEU A 711 1.42 3.82 -46.70
CA LEU A 711 1.04 4.64 -45.54
C LEU A 711 1.51 6.09 -45.58
#